data_AF-A0A2T3FJG1-F1
#
_entry.id   AF-A0A2T3FJG1-F1
#
_cell.length_a   1.000
_cell.length_b   1.000
_cell.length_c   1.000
_cell.angle_alpha   90.00
_cell.angle_beta   90.00
_cell.angle_gamma   90.00
#
_symmetry.space_group_name_H-M   'P 1'
#
loop_
_entity.id
_entity.type
_entity.pdbx_description
1 polymer ?
#
loop_
_entity_poly.entity_id
_entity_poly.type
_entity_poly.pdbx_seq_one_letter_code
_entity_poly.pdbx_strand_id
1 'polypeptide(L)'
;MKKRLLKFILALFVSISPILTITNVLAIDENYEPTVMPSREYEHIDTPITNSNTRSRARSNLQAKYSSVDNGFVTDVKNQGSNGNCWAYAACSVAESYLIKHGMASKNIDLSEAHLTYYMYNNTGDPYSNTDGDRTIVTSPKGYAGVGADPRAVELALSTFGLAEESGYPESLLNNGMSGTKADQYNTKYLLTNSKLICSDNTQNYKDQIKQAIFDNGSVFATYYDQGNYYGNKNSYYNPDKKNILNHAISIVGWDDNFDKTNFNSQPTENGAWLIKNSWGPGFGDSGYFWMSYEESSLGYVYSFDFTKNDHLGIYQYDGTQNPLCSASITYTNIADVYKVTKDKENLTAVSIGSKSIGVAYKLKIYTNLQDPNNPIAGTLAIEQEETIQNVGMNYVQLNKEISLQNGTYYAIVIEPRYGQQLNIFADQTNTNFLDVQYQCDYSNEYCMLKNGNNWIKQGEGNNALTYRIKGITNKYTLNKTSMNLAVGNSEQLIASRSGGSWRSSNTGIATVDTNGNVKGVGQGKTTITYTVNGIELPCEVEVTDNNPITDIKLNKEILYLNQGGYETLTETILPQNATGDHTVTWSSENTNIAKVSQSGTVSAVGPGQTNIVVRTSNGKVARCKVVIQAPLQSISLSEKDFTMKKGEEKTLTVSYNPSNTTDNKNISWTSSNSSVVSVFNGKIKANNPGFATISARCNGKVATTTVAVISPMTSIQLDKSTVSINPNDSTNLNVSYSPSDTTDNKSVSWYSSDSSIASVNNGKVVGIKPGIAMIYAECNGKKTSCEVKVKGNVSLKGFTWQVYDDRILIGTAYGANTDVRFTFKSYNLSTHQWVTLGENKTSNWQTWNPQKGNYWIYVEATTPDGYTTNQVMCFAVGKNYAPYVSLNGFTWQVFSDRINIGTAYSTNTTGVRFTFKSYNLDTKKWTALSNEKASNWQTWYPKKGNYWIYVEATLPNGYKTNQVMCFAVGRNY
;
A
#
# COMPACT_ATOMS: atom_id res chain seq x y z
N MET A 1 36.76 -14.07 30.41
CA MET A 1 35.75 -15.05 29.91
C MET A 1 34.39 -14.36 29.84
N LYS A 2 33.58 -14.66 28.83
CA LYS A 2 32.33 -13.97 28.40
C LYS A 2 32.50 -12.87 27.33
N LYS A 3 33.07 -13.26 26.19
CA LYS A 3 32.73 -12.75 24.84
C LYS A 3 32.56 -13.97 23.92
N ARG A 4 31.49 -14.75 24.14
CA ARG A 4 31.03 -15.89 23.29
C ARG A 4 29.74 -16.50 23.88
N LEU A 5 28.65 -15.71 23.97
CA LEU A 5 27.31 -16.25 24.27
C LEU A 5 26.15 -15.30 23.90
N LEU A 6 26.32 -14.41 22.91
CA LEU A 6 25.24 -13.50 22.49
C LEU A 6 25.07 -13.39 20.96
N LYS A 7 25.47 -14.45 20.24
CA LYS A 7 25.34 -14.54 18.77
C LYS A 7 24.56 -15.78 18.30
N PHE A 8 23.79 -16.44 19.16
CA PHE A 8 23.11 -17.69 18.78
C PHE A 8 21.61 -17.79 19.06
N ILE A 9 20.94 -16.76 19.58
CA ILE A 9 19.49 -16.82 19.81
C ILE A 9 18.87 -15.44 19.56
N LEU A 10 18.57 -15.12 18.30
CA LEU A 10 17.35 -14.40 17.89
C LEU A 10 17.23 -14.39 16.35
N ALA A 11 17.28 -15.59 15.77
CA ALA A 11 16.79 -15.86 14.42
C ALA A 11 15.65 -16.86 14.54
N LEU A 12 14.49 -16.41 15.05
CA LEU A 12 13.21 -17.13 14.97
C LEU A 12 12.11 -16.21 15.51
N PHE A 13 11.28 -15.70 14.59
CA PHE A 13 9.85 -15.36 14.69
C PHE A 13 9.50 -14.23 13.72
N VAL A 14 9.36 -14.60 12.44
CA VAL A 14 8.58 -13.87 11.45
C VAL A 14 7.17 -14.43 11.49
N SER A 15 6.20 -13.65 12.00
CA SER A 15 4.77 -13.86 11.73
C SER A 15 3.93 -12.62 12.09
N ILE A 16 3.50 -11.91 11.04
CA ILE A 16 2.16 -11.32 10.77
C ILE A 16 1.52 -10.36 11.82
N SER A 17 1.07 -9.21 11.28
CA SER A 17 -0.11 -8.36 11.65
C SER A 17 0.13 -6.98 12.32
N PRO A 18 -0.81 -6.01 12.18
CA PRO A 18 -0.59 -4.77 11.41
C PRO A 18 -0.81 -3.45 12.21
N ILE A 19 -0.47 -2.33 11.55
CA ILE A 19 -0.96 -0.95 11.73
C ILE A 19 -1.06 -0.42 13.17
N LEU A 20 -0.12 0.46 13.52
CA LEU A 20 -0.36 1.58 14.43
C LEU A 20 0.44 2.78 13.91
N THR A 21 -0.28 3.76 13.38
CA THR A 21 0.20 5.11 13.12
C THR A 21 0.65 5.75 14.43
N ILE A 22 1.95 5.97 14.59
CA ILE A 22 2.48 6.86 15.63
C ILE A 22 2.74 8.21 14.97
N THR A 23 1.88 9.16 15.32
CA THR A 23 2.05 10.59 15.11
C THR A 23 3.28 11.11 15.86
N ASN A 24 4.10 11.89 15.15
CA ASN A 24 5.04 12.91 15.62
C ASN A 24 5.73 12.67 16.97
N VAL A 25 6.98 12.20 16.90
CA VAL A 25 8.01 12.57 17.87
C VAL A 25 9.08 13.35 17.13
N LEU A 26 9.08 14.67 17.35
CA LEU A 26 10.20 15.55 17.07
C LEU A 26 11.37 15.09 17.95
N ALA A 27 12.35 14.44 17.34
CA ALA A 27 13.68 14.31 17.90
C ALA A 27 14.63 15.02 16.94
N ILE A 28 14.68 16.35 17.04
CA ILE A 28 15.85 17.09 16.62
C ILE A 28 16.88 16.77 17.70
N ASP A 29 17.88 15.97 17.36
CA ASP A 29 19.00 15.69 18.25
C ASP A 29 19.65 17.03 18.62
N GLU A 30 19.73 17.34 19.92
CA GLU A 30 20.27 18.59 20.48
C GLU A 30 21.78 18.77 20.21
N ASN A 31 22.41 17.91 19.39
CA ASN A 31 23.83 17.96 19.00
C ASN A 31 24.05 18.07 17.48
N TYR A 32 23.09 18.59 16.71
CA TYR A 32 23.30 18.88 15.29
C TYR A 32 24.27 20.06 15.11
N GLU A 33 25.57 19.78 15.05
CA GLU A 33 26.56 20.69 14.47
C GLU A 33 26.52 20.48 12.94
N PRO A 34 25.88 21.38 12.17
CA PRO A 34 25.75 21.21 10.73
C PRO A 34 27.14 21.22 10.10
N THR A 35 27.40 20.25 9.22
CA THR A 35 28.68 20.13 8.52
C THR A 35 28.69 21.12 7.37
N VAL A 36 29.07 22.35 7.71
CA VAL A 36 29.08 23.53 6.83
C VAL A 36 30.52 23.88 6.43
N MET A 37 30.67 24.68 5.38
CA MET A 37 31.97 25.28 5.06
C MET A 37 32.32 26.40 6.04
N PRO A 38 33.60 26.80 6.17
CA PRO A 38 33.99 27.88 7.09
C PRO A 38 33.21 29.18 6.82
N SER A 39 32.78 29.84 7.89
CA SER A 39 32.08 31.12 7.82
C SER A 39 33.00 32.21 7.27
N ARG A 40 32.60 32.86 6.16
CA ARG A 40 33.38 33.90 5.49
C ARG A 40 32.51 35.05 4.98
N GLU A 41 33.05 36.26 5.03
CA GLU A 41 32.51 37.39 4.29
C GLU A 41 33.12 37.39 2.89
N TYR A 42 32.25 37.50 1.88
CA TYR A 42 32.64 37.51 0.48
C TYR A 42 32.41 38.91 -0.10
N GLU A 43 33.23 39.30 -1.08
CA GLU A 43 33.07 40.59 -1.79
C GLU A 43 31.65 40.71 -2.37
N HIS A 44 30.98 41.85 -2.20
CA HIS A 44 29.72 42.12 -2.87
C HIS A 44 29.96 42.62 -4.29
N ILE A 45 29.17 42.16 -5.26
CA ILE A 45 29.26 42.63 -6.66
C ILE A 45 28.22 43.73 -6.86
N ASP A 46 28.69 44.99 -6.82
CA ASP A 46 27.85 46.20 -6.93
C ASP A 46 27.30 46.47 -8.35
N THR A 47 27.66 45.66 -9.35
CA THR A 47 27.18 45.83 -10.72
C THR A 47 25.65 45.74 -10.73
N PRO A 48 24.90 46.79 -11.13
CA PRO A 48 23.44 46.74 -11.13
C PRO A 48 22.98 45.63 -12.07
N ILE A 49 22.50 44.52 -11.51
CA ILE A 49 21.93 43.39 -12.24
C ILE A 49 20.51 43.78 -12.69
N THR A 50 20.41 44.91 -13.40
CA THR A 50 19.17 45.44 -13.95
C THR A 50 19.11 45.10 -15.42
N ASN A 51 17.98 44.53 -15.85
CA ASN A 51 17.73 44.12 -17.23
C ASN A 51 17.98 45.28 -18.20
N SER A 52 19.12 45.27 -18.89
CA SER A 52 19.23 45.93 -20.18
C SER A 52 18.67 44.99 -21.25
N ASN A 53 17.60 45.43 -21.92
CA ASN A 53 17.17 44.98 -23.25
C ASN A 53 16.43 43.63 -23.44
N THR A 54 15.64 43.16 -22.48
CA THR A 54 14.42 42.43 -22.84
C THR A 54 13.20 43.25 -22.46
N ARG A 55 12.59 43.89 -23.46
CA ARG A 55 11.20 44.29 -23.37
C ARG A 55 10.42 43.06 -22.91
N SER A 56 9.72 43.24 -21.80
CA SER A 56 8.68 42.42 -21.21
C SER A 56 7.64 41.90 -22.22
N ARG A 57 8.04 40.99 -23.11
CA ARG A 57 7.10 40.12 -23.81
C ARG A 57 6.90 38.89 -22.95
N ALA A 58 5.83 38.99 -22.15
CA ALA A 58 5.37 38.09 -21.11
C ALA A 58 6.13 38.21 -19.78
N ARG A 59 5.52 38.92 -18.80
CA ARG A 59 5.40 38.31 -17.47
C ARG A 59 4.74 36.95 -17.73
N SER A 60 5.54 35.89 -17.84
CA SER A 60 5.00 34.55 -17.73
C SER A 60 4.21 34.54 -16.42
N ASN A 61 2.94 34.14 -16.46
CA ASN A 61 2.19 33.85 -15.24
C ASN A 61 2.85 32.61 -14.61
N LEU A 62 4.03 32.79 -13.99
CA LEU A 62 4.68 31.74 -13.24
C LEU A 62 3.69 31.33 -12.15
N GLN A 63 3.47 30.03 -12.05
CA GLN A 63 2.59 29.45 -11.06
C GLN A 63 3.03 29.86 -9.65
N ALA A 64 2.05 30.04 -8.77
CA ALA A 64 2.29 30.41 -7.37
C ALA A 64 3.15 29.36 -6.64
N LYS A 65 3.20 28.12 -7.13
CA LYS A 65 3.99 27.03 -6.56
C LYS A 65 4.62 26.19 -7.66
N TYR A 66 5.91 25.89 -7.58
CA TYR A 66 6.63 25.01 -8.51
C TYR A 66 7.64 24.15 -7.77
N SER A 67 7.85 22.92 -8.24
CA SER A 67 8.77 21.96 -7.64
C SER A 67 9.46 21.15 -8.74
N SER A 68 10.77 21.33 -8.91
CA SER A 68 11.56 20.46 -9.79
C SER A 68 11.62 19.02 -9.27
N VAL A 69 11.37 18.81 -7.97
CA VAL A 69 11.21 17.49 -7.37
C VAL A 69 10.00 16.78 -7.97
N ASP A 70 8.83 17.42 -7.96
CA ASP A 70 7.58 16.86 -8.45
C ASP A 70 7.60 16.65 -9.98
N ASN A 71 8.32 17.52 -10.70
CA ASN A 71 8.51 17.39 -12.14
C ASN A 71 9.61 16.37 -12.51
N GLY A 72 10.29 15.75 -11.54
CA GLY A 72 11.30 14.72 -11.79
C GLY A 72 12.62 15.25 -12.37
N PHE A 73 12.90 16.55 -12.21
CA PHE A 73 14.11 17.22 -12.70
C PHE A 73 15.26 17.23 -11.69
N VAL A 74 15.14 16.53 -10.56
CA VAL A 74 16.22 16.42 -9.57
C VAL A 74 16.57 14.96 -9.31
N THR A 75 17.82 14.71 -8.98
CA THR A 75 18.37 13.45 -8.48
C THR A 75 18.08 13.27 -6.99
N ASP A 76 18.46 12.13 -6.43
CA ASP A 76 18.35 11.87 -4.99
C ASP A 76 19.26 12.81 -4.16
N VAL A 77 18.94 12.96 -2.87
CA VAL A 77 19.74 13.78 -1.95
C VAL A 77 20.94 13.00 -1.44
N LYS A 78 22.15 13.51 -1.70
CA LYS A 78 23.42 12.97 -1.23
C LYS A 78 23.80 13.51 0.15
N ASN A 79 24.80 12.90 0.78
CA ASN A 79 25.24 13.25 2.13
C ASN A 79 26.74 13.56 2.18
N GLN A 80 27.10 14.83 2.33
CA GLN A 80 28.48 15.31 2.37
C GLN A 80 29.32 14.85 3.58
N GLY A 81 28.68 14.19 4.55
CA GLY A 81 29.35 13.77 5.79
C GLY A 81 29.91 14.95 6.57
N SER A 82 31.15 14.84 7.06
CA SER A 82 31.80 15.84 7.92
C SER A 82 32.62 16.90 7.18
N ASN A 83 32.57 16.92 5.85
CA ASN A 83 33.41 17.79 5.03
C ASN A 83 32.77 19.17 4.80
N GLY A 84 33.59 20.18 4.54
CA GLY A 84 33.18 21.56 4.25
C GLY A 84 32.98 21.83 2.76
N ASN A 85 32.40 20.85 2.04
CA ASN A 85 32.32 20.83 0.58
C ASN A 85 30.87 20.88 0.05
N CYS A 86 29.93 21.39 0.84
CA CYS A 86 28.54 21.66 0.43
C CYS A 86 28.43 22.41 -0.91
N TRP A 87 29.38 23.30 -1.21
CA TRP A 87 29.47 24.00 -2.50
C TRP A 87 29.63 23.06 -3.70
N ALA A 88 30.33 21.93 -3.56
CA ALA A 88 30.49 20.95 -4.62
C ALA A 88 29.18 20.16 -4.83
N TYR A 89 28.50 19.78 -3.75
CA TYR A 89 27.18 19.12 -3.82
C TYR A 89 26.11 20.03 -4.42
N ALA A 90 26.10 21.31 -4.04
CA ALA A 90 25.19 22.28 -4.62
C ALA A 90 25.46 22.46 -6.13
N ALA A 91 26.72 22.58 -6.54
CA ALA A 91 27.11 22.68 -7.94
C ALA A 91 26.73 21.43 -8.75
N CYS A 92 27.02 20.23 -8.25
CA CYS A 92 26.66 18.97 -8.89
C CYS A 92 25.13 18.81 -8.97
N SER A 93 24.40 19.08 -7.89
CA SER A 93 22.94 19.05 -7.86
C SER A 93 22.29 20.00 -8.87
N VAL A 94 22.86 21.20 -9.04
CA VAL A 94 22.38 22.18 -10.04
C VAL A 94 22.65 21.69 -11.46
N ALA A 95 23.86 21.17 -11.71
CA ALA A 95 24.21 20.60 -13.00
C ALA A 95 23.35 19.38 -13.36
N GLU A 96 23.18 18.43 -12.44
CA GLU A 96 22.30 17.27 -12.60
C GLU A 96 20.88 17.71 -12.95
N SER A 97 20.36 18.73 -12.26
CA SER A 97 19.02 19.24 -12.52
C SER A 97 18.87 19.86 -13.90
N TYR A 98 19.86 20.68 -14.32
CA TYR A 98 19.92 21.25 -15.66
C TYR A 98 19.98 20.16 -16.73
N LEU A 99 20.86 19.16 -16.55
CA LEU A 99 21.08 18.09 -17.52
C LEU A 99 19.84 17.20 -17.71
N ILE A 100 19.10 16.93 -16.63
CA ILE A 100 17.82 16.21 -16.71
C ILE A 100 16.76 17.08 -17.41
N LYS A 101 16.62 18.35 -17.00
CA LYS A 101 15.63 19.29 -17.55
C LYS A 101 15.78 19.48 -19.06
N HIS A 102 17.03 19.56 -19.54
CA HIS A 102 17.36 19.75 -20.95
C HIS A 102 17.54 18.44 -21.73
N GLY A 103 17.20 17.29 -21.15
CA GLY A 103 17.25 15.98 -21.82
C GLY A 103 18.66 15.52 -22.20
N MET A 104 19.69 16.09 -21.57
CA MET A 104 21.09 15.76 -21.82
C MET A 104 21.52 14.51 -21.06
N ALA A 105 20.86 14.22 -19.94
CA ALA A 105 21.07 13.04 -19.11
C ALA A 105 19.74 12.48 -18.58
N SER A 106 19.75 11.21 -18.19
CA SER A 106 18.62 10.59 -17.49
C SER A 106 18.63 10.92 -16.00
N LYS A 107 17.54 10.65 -15.29
CA LYS A 107 17.44 10.86 -13.82
C LYS A 107 18.48 10.09 -13.00
N ASN A 108 19.13 9.07 -13.58
CA ASN A 108 20.17 8.28 -12.93
C ASN A 108 21.57 8.92 -13.01
N ILE A 109 21.68 10.15 -13.55
CA ILE A 109 22.95 10.87 -13.54
C ILE A 109 23.42 11.10 -12.10
N ASP A 110 24.71 10.90 -11.90
CA ASP A 110 25.37 11.06 -10.60
C ASP A 110 26.75 11.67 -10.84
N LEU A 111 26.90 12.96 -10.54
CA LEU A 111 28.13 13.71 -10.73
C LEU A 111 29.02 13.65 -9.49
N SER A 112 30.33 13.68 -9.69
CA SER A 112 31.30 13.50 -8.60
C SER A 112 31.60 14.81 -7.88
N GLU A 113 31.13 14.93 -6.66
CA GLU A 113 31.56 16.00 -5.75
C GLU A 113 33.03 15.84 -5.32
N ALA A 114 33.53 14.60 -5.26
CA ALA A 114 34.91 14.32 -4.90
C ALA A 114 35.90 14.91 -5.90
N HIS A 115 35.65 14.69 -7.19
CA HIS A 115 36.45 15.22 -8.29
C HIS A 115 36.50 16.74 -8.25
N LEU A 116 35.34 17.39 -8.19
CA LEU A 116 35.24 18.85 -8.16
C LEU A 116 35.95 19.43 -6.92
N THR A 117 35.74 18.83 -5.74
CA THR A 117 36.37 19.26 -4.49
C THR A 117 37.88 19.14 -4.54
N TYR A 118 38.40 18.03 -5.08
CA TYR A 118 39.84 17.79 -5.15
C TYR A 118 40.53 18.75 -6.13
N TYR A 119 40.01 18.83 -7.37
CA TYR A 119 40.66 19.60 -8.44
C TYR A 119 40.49 21.11 -8.35
N MET A 120 39.54 21.62 -7.55
CA MET A 120 39.48 23.03 -7.15
C MET A 120 40.79 23.50 -6.48
N TYR A 121 41.44 22.61 -5.74
CA TYR A 121 42.62 22.95 -4.93
C TYR A 121 43.88 22.18 -5.30
N ASN A 122 43.80 21.26 -6.27
CA ASN A 122 44.93 20.45 -6.70
C ASN A 122 45.03 20.48 -8.23
N ASN A 123 45.25 21.67 -8.80
CA ASN A 123 45.44 21.81 -10.23
C ASN A 123 46.67 21.00 -10.68
N THR A 124 46.48 20.16 -11.70
CA THR A 124 47.50 19.32 -12.33
C THR A 124 47.80 19.73 -13.77
N GLY A 125 47.24 20.86 -14.22
CA GLY A 125 47.44 21.49 -15.53
C GLY A 125 46.41 21.07 -16.58
N ASP A 126 46.31 21.80 -17.69
CA ASP A 126 45.35 21.58 -18.78
C ASP A 126 45.88 20.72 -19.94
N PRO A 127 45.05 20.06 -20.76
CA PRO A 127 45.50 19.15 -21.83
C PRO A 127 46.50 19.71 -22.86
N TYR A 128 46.69 21.03 -22.93
CA TYR A 128 47.64 21.73 -23.79
C TYR A 128 48.89 22.23 -23.07
N SER A 129 49.00 21.98 -21.77
CA SER A 129 50.14 22.35 -20.89
C SER A 129 50.32 23.85 -20.69
N ASN A 130 49.26 24.64 -20.80
CA ASN A 130 49.31 26.08 -20.60
C ASN A 130 49.27 26.49 -19.11
N THR A 131 48.68 25.65 -18.26
CA THR A 131 48.43 25.88 -16.82
C THR A 131 49.18 24.88 -15.94
N ASP A 132 50.20 24.19 -16.48
CA ASP A 132 50.98 23.16 -15.77
C ASP A 132 51.79 23.71 -14.60
N GLY A 133 52.07 25.02 -14.60
CA GLY A 133 52.75 25.73 -13.52
C GLY A 133 51.82 26.34 -12.47
N ASP A 134 50.52 26.45 -12.77
CA ASP A 134 49.55 27.08 -11.87
C ASP A 134 49.25 26.21 -10.66
N ARG A 135 49.21 26.82 -9.47
CA ARG A 135 48.96 26.14 -8.20
C ARG A 135 47.93 26.88 -7.37
N THR A 136 47.03 26.11 -6.79
CA THR A 136 46.18 26.53 -5.67
C THR A 136 46.68 25.80 -4.44
N ILE A 137 47.06 26.54 -3.40
CA ILE A 137 47.73 25.99 -2.22
C ILE A 137 46.81 26.17 -1.01
N VAL A 138 46.35 25.08 -0.42
CA VAL A 138 45.55 25.11 0.80
C VAL A 138 46.48 25.16 2.00
N THR A 139 46.49 26.28 2.71
CA THR A 139 47.26 26.50 3.94
C THR A 139 46.47 26.21 5.21
N SER A 140 45.14 26.04 5.08
CA SER A 140 44.25 25.72 6.20
C SER A 140 44.52 24.32 6.77
N PRO A 141 44.55 24.15 8.12
CA PRO A 141 44.70 22.83 8.75
C PRO A 141 43.52 21.90 8.48
N LYS A 142 42.38 22.42 8.00
CA LYS A 142 41.20 21.64 7.60
C LYS A 142 41.41 20.88 6.28
N GLY A 143 42.47 21.17 5.53
CA GLY A 143 42.74 20.57 4.22
C GLY A 143 41.74 20.98 3.14
N TYR A 144 41.93 20.49 1.92
CA TYR A 144 41.14 20.88 0.75
C TYR A 144 39.64 20.55 0.87
N ALA A 145 39.29 19.45 1.54
CA ALA A 145 37.89 19.06 1.74
C ALA A 145 37.16 19.91 2.80
N GLY A 146 37.89 20.63 3.65
CA GLY A 146 37.32 21.40 4.76
C GLY A 146 37.47 22.92 4.63
N VAL A 147 38.18 23.41 3.62
CA VAL A 147 38.47 24.85 3.46
C VAL A 147 37.31 25.64 2.83
N GLY A 148 36.40 24.98 2.12
CA GLY A 148 35.27 25.61 1.44
C GLY A 148 35.66 26.53 0.28
N ALA A 149 34.79 26.70 -0.71
CA ALA A 149 35.04 27.54 -1.88
C ALA A 149 34.39 28.92 -1.80
N ASP A 150 34.97 29.90 -2.49
CA ASP A 150 34.26 31.12 -2.87
C ASP A 150 33.23 30.77 -3.96
N PRO A 151 31.97 31.25 -3.86
CA PRO A 151 30.94 30.98 -4.88
C PRO A 151 31.37 31.31 -6.32
N ARG A 152 32.20 32.34 -6.49
CA ARG A 152 32.75 32.73 -7.80
C ARG A 152 33.84 31.77 -8.28
N ALA A 153 34.58 31.12 -7.37
CA ALA A 153 35.54 30.09 -7.76
C ALA A 153 34.85 28.85 -8.35
N VAL A 154 33.60 28.57 -7.93
CA VAL A 154 32.80 27.44 -8.42
C VAL A 154 32.53 27.56 -9.92
N GLU A 155 32.02 28.71 -10.40
CA GLU A 155 31.78 28.91 -11.84
C GLU A 155 33.06 28.78 -12.67
N LEU A 156 34.19 29.23 -12.12
CA LEU A 156 35.49 29.16 -12.78
C LEU A 156 35.93 27.71 -12.93
N ALA A 157 35.92 26.93 -11.86
CA ALA A 157 36.27 25.51 -11.89
C ALA A 157 35.38 24.72 -12.88
N LEU A 158 34.07 24.94 -12.84
CA LEU A 158 33.12 24.29 -13.74
C LEU A 158 33.32 24.67 -15.21
N SER A 159 33.86 25.87 -15.49
CA SER A 159 34.20 26.31 -16.85
C SER A 159 35.61 25.94 -17.31
N THR A 160 36.52 25.65 -16.37
CA THR A 160 37.93 25.31 -16.63
C THR A 160 38.12 23.83 -16.90
N PHE A 161 37.56 22.96 -16.06
CA PHE A 161 37.71 21.50 -16.18
C PHE A 161 36.38 20.74 -16.16
N GLY A 162 35.31 21.30 -15.59
CA GLY A 162 33.97 20.71 -15.66
C GLY A 162 33.67 19.67 -14.57
N LEU A 163 32.73 18.77 -14.84
CA LEU A 163 32.19 17.79 -13.89
C LEU A 163 32.41 16.35 -14.38
N ALA A 164 32.98 15.51 -13.53
CA ALA A 164 33.11 14.08 -13.74
C ALA A 164 31.90 13.31 -13.17
N GLU A 165 31.76 12.04 -13.54
CA GLU A 165 30.75 11.15 -12.98
C GLU A 165 31.23 10.49 -11.68
N GLU A 166 30.32 10.30 -10.73
CA GLU A 166 30.56 9.68 -9.42
C GLU A 166 31.17 8.27 -9.55
N SER A 167 30.80 7.52 -10.58
CA SER A 167 31.34 6.18 -10.83
C SER A 167 32.86 6.14 -11.07
N GLY A 168 33.44 7.23 -11.60
CA GLY A 168 34.88 7.34 -11.81
C GLY A 168 35.63 7.85 -10.58
N TYR A 169 34.98 8.71 -9.79
CA TYR A 169 35.58 9.40 -8.66
C TYR A 169 34.59 9.41 -7.48
N PRO A 170 34.38 8.27 -6.81
CA PRO A 170 33.36 8.18 -5.79
C PRO A 170 33.69 9.03 -4.56
N GLU A 171 32.66 9.55 -3.88
CA GLU A 171 32.72 10.36 -2.66
C GLU A 171 33.68 9.78 -1.62
N SER A 172 33.70 8.45 -1.49
CA SER A 172 34.58 7.72 -0.58
C SER A 172 36.07 8.08 -0.71
N LEU A 173 36.50 8.62 -1.87
CA LEU A 173 37.87 9.07 -2.09
C LEU A 173 38.24 10.32 -1.27
N LEU A 174 37.28 11.21 -0.97
CA LEU A 174 37.54 12.40 -0.16
C LEU A 174 38.05 12.05 1.24
N ASN A 175 37.46 11.01 1.84
CA ASN A 175 37.81 10.58 3.20
C ASN A 175 39.05 9.68 3.23
N ASN A 176 39.48 9.13 2.09
CA ASN A 176 40.58 8.16 1.97
C ASN A 176 41.86 8.75 1.36
N GLY A 177 41.90 10.07 1.10
CA GLY A 177 43.06 10.74 0.51
C GLY A 177 43.09 10.63 -1.01
N MET A 178 42.15 11.30 -1.68
CA MET A 178 42.12 11.42 -3.13
C MET A 178 43.45 11.94 -3.68
N SER A 179 43.89 11.35 -4.78
CA SER A 179 44.99 11.83 -5.62
C SER A 179 44.64 11.57 -7.08
N GLY A 180 45.19 12.35 -8.00
CA GLY A 180 44.90 12.14 -9.41
C GLY A 180 45.86 12.86 -10.32
N THR A 181 45.84 12.46 -11.59
CA THR A 181 46.69 13.00 -12.64
C THR A 181 45.99 14.13 -13.40
N LYS A 182 46.73 14.74 -14.32
CA LYS A 182 46.21 15.65 -15.34
C LYS A 182 45.07 15.06 -16.18
N ALA A 183 45.20 13.78 -16.54
CA ALA A 183 44.15 13.08 -17.31
C ALA A 183 42.87 12.93 -16.48
N ASP A 184 43.02 12.73 -15.17
CA ASP A 184 41.89 12.60 -14.25
C ASP A 184 41.16 13.94 -14.05
N GLN A 185 41.88 15.07 -13.98
CA GLN A 185 41.26 16.41 -13.87
C GLN A 185 40.31 16.71 -15.04
N TYR A 186 40.68 16.29 -16.25
CA TYR A 186 39.90 16.53 -17.48
C TYR A 186 39.09 15.31 -17.93
N ASN A 187 38.97 14.28 -17.08
CA ASN A 187 38.04 13.17 -17.31
C ASN A 187 36.61 13.57 -16.89
N THR A 188 36.12 14.65 -17.49
CA THR A 188 34.82 15.25 -17.18
C THR A 188 33.85 15.07 -18.34
N LYS A 189 32.57 14.96 -18.02
CA LYS A 189 31.48 14.71 -18.99
C LYS A 189 30.70 15.96 -19.32
N TYR A 190 30.71 16.94 -18.44
CA TYR A 190 29.94 18.16 -18.61
C TYR A 190 30.79 19.38 -18.27
N LEU A 191 30.58 20.46 -19.03
CA LEU A 191 31.31 21.72 -18.89
C LEU A 191 30.31 22.86 -18.74
N LEU A 192 30.59 23.81 -17.84
CA LEU A 192 29.82 25.04 -17.73
C LEU A 192 30.06 25.93 -18.95
N THR A 193 28.99 26.40 -19.56
CA THR A 193 29.01 27.36 -20.67
C THR A 193 28.73 28.77 -20.17
N ASN A 194 27.59 28.98 -19.52
CA ASN A 194 27.21 30.27 -18.96
C ASN A 194 26.96 30.17 -17.47
N SER A 195 27.39 31.19 -16.74
CA SER A 195 26.94 31.43 -15.37
C SER A 195 26.35 32.83 -15.28
N LYS A 196 25.12 32.89 -14.78
CA LYS A 196 24.36 34.12 -14.61
C LYS A 196 24.18 34.40 -13.13
N LEU A 197 24.96 35.34 -12.61
CA LEU A 197 24.72 35.88 -11.27
C LEU A 197 23.37 36.60 -11.27
N ILE A 198 22.45 36.13 -10.42
CA ILE A 198 21.15 36.75 -10.19
C ILE A 198 21.23 37.74 -9.04
N CYS A 199 21.88 37.34 -7.95
CA CYS A 199 22.17 38.22 -6.82
C CYS A 199 23.44 37.78 -6.08
N SER A 200 24.13 38.73 -5.43
CA SER A 200 25.22 38.47 -4.48
C SER A 200 24.84 38.80 -3.04
N ASP A 201 23.64 39.35 -2.82
CA ASP A 201 23.03 39.65 -1.54
C ASP A 201 21.49 39.74 -1.69
N ASN A 202 20.78 39.83 -0.56
CA ASN A 202 19.33 39.96 -0.52
C ASN A 202 18.85 41.43 -0.43
N THR A 203 19.58 42.40 -0.99
CA THR A 203 19.21 43.82 -0.89
C THR A 203 18.23 44.28 -1.97
N GLN A 204 18.11 43.55 -3.09
CA GLN A 204 17.15 43.86 -4.18
C GLN A 204 16.13 42.73 -4.37
N ASN A 205 15.02 43.04 -5.04
CA ASN A 205 13.96 42.07 -5.29
C ASN A 205 14.28 41.19 -6.52
N TYR A 206 14.94 40.06 -6.28
CA TYR A 206 15.36 39.10 -7.31
C TYR A 206 14.43 37.88 -7.45
N LYS A 207 13.32 37.85 -6.71
CA LYS A 207 12.43 36.68 -6.59
C LYS A 207 11.97 36.14 -7.95
N ASP A 208 11.49 37.02 -8.83
CA ASP A 208 10.99 36.62 -10.14
C ASP A 208 12.10 36.08 -11.05
N GLN A 209 13.32 36.60 -10.94
CA GLN A 209 14.48 36.12 -11.69
C GLN A 209 14.93 34.74 -11.21
N ILE A 210 14.96 34.52 -9.89
CA ILE A 210 15.25 33.22 -9.29
C ILE A 210 14.19 32.18 -9.74
N LYS A 211 12.90 32.51 -9.65
CA LYS A 211 11.81 31.62 -10.10
C LYS A 211 11.95 31.27 -11.58
N GLN A 212 12.21 32.27 -12.43
CA GLN A 212 12.37 32.05 -13.86
C GLN A 212 13.58 31.15 -14.16
N ALA A 213 14.72 31.37 -13.48
CA ALA A 213 15.89 30.52 -13.63
C ALA A 213 15.63 29.07 -13.18
N ILE A 214 14.92 28.86 -12.06
CA ILE A 214 14.51 27.51 -11.62
C ILE A 214 13.56 26.87 -12.63
N PHE A 215 12.63 27.63 -13.20
CA PHE A 215 11.68 27.13 -14.19
C PHE A 215 12.38 26.68 -15.49
N ASP A 216 13.32 27.49 -15.98
CA ASP A 216 14.05 27.26 -17.22
C ASP A 216 15.10 26.15 -17.06
N ASN A 217 15.87 26.19 -15.98
CA ASN A 217 17.07 25.37 -15.78
C ASN A 217 16.92 24.29 -14.70
N GLY A 218 15.75 24.17 -14.08
CA GLY A 218 15.44 23.17 -13.06
C GLY A 218 15.88 23.56 -11.65
N SER A 219 16.96 24.32 -11.48
CA SER A 219 17.41 24.80 -10.17
C SER A 219 18.36 25.99 -10.28
N VAL A 220 18.69 26.61 -9.15
CA VAL A 220 19.78 27.58 -9.04
C VAL A 220 20.71 27.23 -7.88
N PHE A 221 22.00 27.52 -8.04
CA PHE A 221 22.98 27.45 -6.97
C PHE A 221 22.75 28.64 -6.05
N ALA A 222 22.75 28.44 -4.73
CA ALA A 222 22.70 29.56 -3.79
C ALA A 222 23.56 29.34 -2.54
N THR A 223 24.01 30.44 -1.92
CA THR A 223 24.67 30.40 -0.61
C THR A 223 23.90 31.19 0.44
N TYR A 224 24.05 30.78 1.70
CA TYR A 224 23.48 31.48 2.85
C TYR A 224 24.28 31.22 4.12
N TYR A 225 23.87 31.85 5.21
CA TYR A 225 24.36 31.54 6.55
C TYR A 225 23.45 30.54 7.24
N ASP A 226 23.90 29.31 7.44
CA ASP A 226 23.21 28.27 8.20
C ASP A 226 23.58 28.30 9.69
N GLN A 227 22.57 28.14 10.54
CA GLN A 227 22.73 27.93 11.98
C GLN A 227 21.47 27.25 12.53
N GLY A 228 21.65 26.21 13.36
CA GLY A 228 20.57 25.31 13.77
C GLY A 228 19.37 25.97 14.47
N ASN A 229 19.56 27.08 15.18
CA ASN A 229 18.51 27.78 15.93
C ASN A 229 17.47 28.51 15.06
N TYR A 230 17.73 28.68 13.77
CA TYR A 230 16.80 29.34 12.84
C TYR A 230 15.86 28.37 12.10
N TYR A 231 16.00 27.05 12.34
CA TYR A 231 15.04 26.06 11.85
C TYR A 231 13.77 26.02 12.73
N GLY A 232 12.61 26.06 12.09
CA GLY A 232 11.29 25.96 12.70
C GLY A 232 10.53 24.69 12.34
N ASN A 233 9.21 24.76 12.46
CA ASN A 233 8.30 23.66 12.11
C ASN A 233 8.38 23.33 10.61
N LYS A 234 8.09 22.07 10.25
CA LYS A 234 8.18 21.58 8.85
C LYS A 234 9.55 21.79 8.19
N ASN A 235 10.62 21.84 8.99
CA ASN A 235 11.97 22.08 8.50
C ASN A 235 12.04 23.38 7.69
N SER A 236 11.52 24.47 8.25
CA SER A 236 11.54 25.77 7.59
C SER A 236 12.64 26.66 8.18
N TYR A 237 13.46 27.29 7.36
CA TYR A 237 14.59 28.12 7.73
C TYR A 237 14.30 29.61 7.51
N TYR A 238 14.52 30.42 8.53
CA TYR A 238 14.57 31.88 8.38
C TYR A 238 15.44 32.52 9.45
N ASN A 239 16.52 33.15 9.03
CA ASN A 239 17.36 34.02 9.83
C ASN A 239 17.00 35.51 9.53
N PRO A 240 16.42 36.24 10.49
CA PRO A 240 16.13 37.68 10.33
C PRO A 240 17.36 38.57 10.50
N ASP A 241 18.47 38.04 11.05
CA ASP A 241 19.68 38.80 11.32
C ASP A 241 20.50 38.96 10.05
N LYS A 242 20.59 40.19 9.52
CA LYS A 242 21.45 40.52 8.38
C LYS A 242 22.90 40.14 8.67
N LYS A 243 23.35 39.04 8.07
CA LYS A 243 24.72 38.55 8.13
C LYS A 243 25.32 38.61 6.73
N ASN A 244 26.42 39.34 6.57
CA ASN A 244 27.24 39.32 5.34
C ASN A 244 28.20 38.11 5.29
N ILE A 245 27.99 37.16 6.20
CA ILE A 245 28.84 35.99 6.37
C ILE A 245 28.07 34.81 5.80
N LEU A 246 28.70 34.00 4.95
CA LEU A 246 28.14 32.79 4.37
C LEU A 246 28.90 31.58 4.89
N ASN A 247 28.22 30.46 5.11
CA ASN A 247 28.86 29.20 5.52
C ASN A 247 28.24 27.96 4.87
N HIS A 248 27.15 28.07 4.10
CA HIS A 248 26.53 26.92 3.44
C HIS A 248 26.10 27.22 2.02
N ALA A 249 26.12 26.19 1.17
CA ALA A 249 25.73 26.25 -0.23
C ALA A 249 24.69 25.17 -0.53
N ILE A 250 23.67 25.53 -1.30
CA ILE A 250 22.49 24.70 -1.55
C ILE A 250 22.03 24.82 -3.00
N SER A 251 21.10 23.94 -3.39
CA SER A 251 20.36 24.05 -4.64
C SER A 251 18.91 24.46 -4.36
N ILE A 252 18.47 25.59 -4.91
CA ILE A 252 17.06 25.99 -4.86
C ILE A 252 16.34 25.32 -6.03
N VAL A 253 15.38 24.45 -5.73
CA VAL A 253 14.74 23.55 -6.71
C VAL A 253 13.24 23.84 -6.88
N GLY A 254 12.71 24.86 -6.22
CA GLY A 254 11.30 25.19 -6.29
C GLY A 254 10.89 26.34 -5.39
N TRP A 255 9.60 26.60 -5.35
CA TRP A 255 9.02 27.65 -4.53
C TRP A 255 7.53 27.41 -4.26
N ASP A 256 7.01 28.05 -3.21
CA ASP A 256 5.59 28.11 -2.91
C ASP A 256 5.27 29.49 -2.30
N ASP A 257 4.58 30.34 -3.06
CA ASP A 257 4.17 31.70 -2.67
C ASP A 257 3.20 31.72 -1.49
N ASN A 258 2.50 30.61 -1.24
CA ASN A 258 1.54 30.48 -0.15
C ASN A 258 2.09 29.67 1.03
N PHE A 259 3.40 29.40 1.07
CA PHE A 259 4.01 28.73 2.22
C PHE A 259 3.80 29.56 3.48
N ASP A 260 3.08 28.99 4.45
CA ASP A 260 2.60 29.72 5.61
C ASP A 260 3.78 30.20 6.49
N LYS A 261 3.82 31.51 6.73
CA LYS A 261 4.85 32.15 7.56
C LYS A 261 4.89 31.64 9.00
N THR A 262 3.81 31.03 9.51
CA THR A 262 3.78 30.47 10.87
C THR A 262 4.60 29.17 11.01
N ASN A 263 5.12 28.62 9.91
CA ASN A 263 6.00 27.44 10.00
C ASN A 263 7.40 27.83 10.52
N PHE A 264 7.87 29.05 10.26
CA PHE A 264 9.21 29.50 10.66
C PHE A 264 9.32 29.84 12.14
N ASN A 265 10.50 29.60 12.74
CA ASN A 265 10.75 29.88 14.16
C ASN A 265 10.75 31.39 14.44
N SER A 266 11.54 32.14 13.67
CA SER A 266 11.34 33.58 13.49
C SER A 266 10.26 33.77 12.42
N GLN A 267 9.28 34.64 12.63
CA GLN A 267 8.19 34.79 11.66
C GLN A 267 8.54 35.85 10.60
N PRO A 268 8.61 35.50 9.29
CA PRO A 268 8.75 36.49 8.23
C PRO A 268 7.50 37.36 8.10
N THR A 269 7.61 38.50 7.42
CA THR A 269 6.51 39.45 7.29
C THR A 269 5.37 38.90 6.42
N GLU A 270 5.69 38.21 5.34
CA GLU A 270 4.77 37.66 4.36
C GLU A 270 4.89 36.13 4.23
N ASN A 271 3.87 35.50 3.62
CA ASN A 271 3.98 34.10 3.20
C ASN A 271 4.98 33.95 2.04
N GLY A 272 5.46 32.73 1.87
CA GLY A 272 6.23 32.34 0.70
C GLY A 272 7.63 31.82 1.03
N ALA A 273 8.02 30.75 0.34
CA ALA A 273 9.29 30.09 0.58
C ALA A 273 9.90 29.46 -0.67
N TRP A 274 11.22 29.36 -0.66
CA TRP A 274 12.03 28.56 -1.57
C TRP A 274 12.07 27.10 -1.10
N LEU A 275 11.95 26.15 -2.02
CA LEU A 275 12.19 24.73 -1.76
C LEU A 275 13.66 24.43 -2.00
N ILE A 276 14.35 23.95 -0.97
CA ILE A 276 15.80 23.74 -0.98
C ILE A 276 16.11 22.25 -1.02
N LYS A 277 16.97 21.84 -1.95
CA LYS A 277 17.64 20.54 -1.93
C LYS A 277 18.99 20.69 -1.23
N ASN A 278 19.13 20.04 -0.07
CA ASN A 278 20.33 20.11 0.76
C ASN A 278 21.32 18.96 0.43
N SER A 279 22.44 18.91 1.14
CA SER A 279 23.52 17.92 0.98
C SER A 279 23.82 17.13 2.26
N TRP A 280 22.87 17.05 3.20
CA TRP A 280 23.00 16.33 4.47
C TRP A 280 22.31 14.96 4.49
N GLY A 281 22.05 14.42 3.30
CA GLY A 281 21.39 13.13 3.13
C GLY A 281 19.87 13.18 3.32
N PRO A 282 19.20 12.06 2.97
CA PRO A 282 17.73 11.98 3.03
C PRO A 282 17.18 11.94 4.46
N GLY A 283 18.03 11.76 5.48
CA GLY A 283 17.61 11.77 6.88
C GLY A 283 17.34 13.18 7.44
N PHE A 284 17.86 14.23 6.78
CA PHE A 284 17.62 15.61 7.17
C PHE A 284 16.29 16.12 6.62
N GLY A 285 15.58 16.96 7.37
CA GLY A 285 14.44 17.69 6.82
C GLY A 285 13.29 16.79 6.36
N ASP A 286 12.67 17.16 5.24
CA ASP A 286 11.71 16.34 4.50
C ASP A 286 12.43 15.56 3.40
N SER A 287 13.03 14.42 3.74
CA SER A 287 13.80 13.58 2.79
C SER A 287 15.00 14.28 2.14
N GLY A 288 15.68 15.14 2.90
CA GLY A 288 16.81 15.96 2.47
C GLY A 288 16.44 17.36 1.96
N TYR A 289 15.14 17.70 1.98
CA TYR A 289 14.62 18.99 1.56
C TYR A 289 14.13 19.84 2.74
N PHE A 290 14.15 21.15 2.57
CA PHE A 290 13.65 22.09 3.57
C PHE A 290 13.12 23.37 2.89
N TRP A 291 12.36 24.18 3.62
CA TRP A 291 11.76 25.41 3.09
C TRP A 291 12.48 26.64 3.61
N MET A 292 12.96 27.54 2.76
CA MET A 292 13.63 28.77 3.18
C MET A 292 12.75 29.97 2.88
N SER A 293 12.56 30.87 3.84
CA SER A 293 11.75 32.08 3.63
C SER A 293 12.30 32.91 2.45
N TYR A 294 11.41 33.53 1.68
CA TYR A 294 11.83 34.55 0.70
C TYR A 294 12.56 35.74 1.32
N GLU A 295 12.36 35.96 2.62
CA GLU A 295 12.96 37.06 3.37
C GLU A 295 14.32 36.70 3.98
N GLU A 296 14.87 35.51 3.71
CA GLU A 296 16.13 35.04 4.27
C GLU A 296 17.25 36.08 4.12
N SER A 297 17.64 36.70 5.24
CA SER A 297 18.46 37.90 5.21
C SER A 297 19.90 37.64 4.80
N SER A 298 20.37 36.40 4.97
CA SER A 298 21.73 35.98 4.61
C SER A 298 21.84 35.34 3.22
N LEU A 299 20.74 35.27 2.45
CA LEU A 299 20.80 34.76 1.07
C LEU A 299 21.80 35.60 0.26
N GLY A 300 22.88 34.95 -0.16
CA GLY A 300 24.04 35.59 -0.77
C GLY A 300 24.08 35.39 -2.28
N TYR A 301 25.09 34.65 -2.75
CA TYR A 301 25.32 34.40 -4.16
C TYR A 301 24.28 33.42 -4.70
N VAL A 302 23.52 33.83 -5.71
CA VAL A 302 22.59 32.98 -6.45
C VAL A 302 22.96 32.98 -7.93
N TYR A 303 23.29 31.80 -8.46
CA TYR A 303 23.64 31.60 -9.87
C TYR A 303 22.67 30.68 -10.59
N SER A 304 22.34 31.05 -11.82
CA SER A 304 21.86 30.08 -12.81
C SER A 304 23.04 29.62 -13.68
N PHE A 305 23.16 28.32 -13.89
CA PHE A 305 24.26 27.69 -14.63
C PHE A 305 23.72 26.93 -15.85
N ASP A 306 24.40 27.09 -16.99
CA ASP A 306 24.12 26.37 -18.23
C ASP A 306 25.27 25.43 -18.58
N PHE A 307 24.98 24.19 -18.95
CA PHE A 307 25.98 23.16 -19.22
C PHE A 307 25.93 22.60 -20.65
N THR A 308 27.07 22.07 -21.11
CA THR A 308 27.22 21.29 -22.35
C THR A 308 27.94 19.97 -22.08
N LYS A 309 27.87 19.02 -23.02
CA LYS A 309 28.67 17.78 -22.97
C LYS A 309 30.12 18.06 -23.34
N ASN A 310 31.06 17.44 -22.63
CA ASN A 310 32.49 17.68 -22.74
C ASN A 310 33.28 16.61 -23.53
N ASP A 311 32.61 15.60 -24.10
CA ASP A 311 33.25 14.39 -24.65
C ASP A 311 34.31 14.65 -25.74
N HIS A 312 34.22 15.79 -26.42
CA HIS A 312 35.05 16.14 -27.56
C HIS A 312 35.53 17.59 -27.52
N LEU A 313 35.38 18.28 -26.38
CA LEU A 313 35.80 19.67 -26.27
C LEU A 313 37.24 19.76 -25.78
N GLY A 314 37.99 20.69 -26.37
CA GLY A 314 39.29 21.14 -25.90
C GLY A 314 39.20 22.59 -25.46
N ILE A 315 39.90 22.95 -24.38
CA ILE A 315 39.89 24.31 -23.83
C ILE A 315 41.32 24.85 -23.82
N TYR A 316 41.59 25.83 -24.68
CA TYR A 316 42.77 26.67 -24.56
C TYR A 316 42.52 27.73 -23.51
N GLN A 317 43.36 27.77 -22.48
CA GLN A 317 43.21 28.66 -21.33
C GLN A 317 44.57 28.87 -20.65
N TYR A 318 44.68 29.96 -19.91
CA TYR A 318 45.85 30.30 -19.10
C TYR A 318 45.51 30.45 -17.61
N ASP A 319 44.24 30.35 -17.21
CA ASP A 319 43.76 30.60 -15.84
C ASP A 319 43.51 29.31 -15.05
N GLY A 320 44.58 28.69 -14.56
CA GLY A 320 44.57 27.40 -13.87
C GLY A 320 44.39 27.45 -12.36
N THR A 321 44.39 28.62 -11.69
CA THR A 321 44.29 28.69 -10.21
C THR A 321 42.86 28.84 -9.68
N GLN A 322 41.91 29.19 -10.56
CA GLN A 322 40.51 29.51 -10.21
C GLN A 322 40.36 30.70 -9.24
N ASN A 323 41.37 31.59 -9.13
CA ASN A 323 41.31 32.76 -8.27
C ASN A 323 40.13 33.71 -8.61
N PRO A 324 39.12 33.86 -7.75
CA PRO A 324 37.95 34.69 -8.05
C PRO A 324 38.16 36.19 -7.80
N LEU A 325 39.31 36.59 -7.24
CA LEU A 325 39.50 37.90 -6.62
C LEU A 325 40.04 38.96 -7.58
N CYS A 326 40.60 38.56 -8.72
CA CYS A 326 41.21 39.49 -9.66
C CYS A 326 40.28 39.80 -10.85
N SER A 327 40.31 41.06 -11.26
CA SER A 327 39.60 41.55 -12.45
C SER A 327 40.35 42.74 -13.05
N ALA A 328 40.27 42.89 -14.37
CA ALA A 328 40.85 44.02 -15.09
C ALA A 328 39.76 44.90 -15.71
N SER A 329 39.90 46.22 -15.54
CA SER A 329 39.00 47.21 -16.14
C SER A 329 39.56 47.67 -17.49
N ILE A 330 38.87 47.30 -18.57
CA ILE A 330 39.27 47.59 -19.94
C ILE A 330 38.40 48.74 -20.46
N THR A 331 39.02 49.89 -20.72
CA THR A 331 38.35 51.08 -21.28
C THR A 331 39.24 51.69 -22.34
N TYR A 332 38.67 52.07 -23.50
CA TYR A 332 39.39 52.69 -24.63
C TYR A 332 40.55 51.87 -25.22
N THR A 333 40.61 50.57 -24.95
CA THR A 333 41.66 49.69 -25.43
C THR A 333 41.14 48.28 -25.71
N ASN A 334 41.97 47.46 -26.34
CA ASN A 334 41.67 46.09 -26.73
C ASN A 334 42.57 45.13 -25.95
N ILE A 335 42.08 43.94 -25.72
CA ILE A 335 42.84 42.85 -25.10
C ILE A 335 42.81 41.61 -25.99
N ALA A 336 43.74 40.70 -25.79
CA ALA A 336 43.73 39.42 -26.47
C ALA A 336 44.47 38.35 -25.67
N ASP A 337 44.03 37.11 -25.80
CA ASP A 337 44.86 35.95 -25.44
C ASP A 337 45.29 35.23 -26.72
N VAL A 338 46.57 34.87 -26.77
CA VAL A 338 47.18 34.18 -27.91
C VAL A 338 47.62 32.79 -27.50
N TYR A 339 47.16 31.75 -28.20
CA TYR A 339 47.47 30.37 -27.87
C TYR A 339 48.25 29.68 -28.98
N LYS A 340 49.16 28.79 -28.58
CA LYS A 340 49.84 27.86 -29.49
C LYS A 340 48.96 26.64 -29.73
N VAL A 341 48.67 26.32 -30.99
CA VAL A 341 47.97 25.09 -31.35
C VAL A 341 48.93 23.92 -31.23
N THR A 342 48.64 22.94 -30.38
CA THR A 342 49.56 21.79 -30.12
C THR A 342 49.00 20.43 -30.52
N LYS A 343 47.76 20.37 -30.99
CA LYS A 343 47.09 19.14 -31.43
C LYS A 343 46.64 19.27 -32.88
N ASP A 344 46.60 18.14 -33.58
CA ASP A 344 46.02 18.05 -34.92
C ASP A 344 44.49 17.95 -34.85
N LYS A 345 43.81 18.41 -35.91
CA LYS A 345 42.38 18.19 -36.16
C LYS A 345 41.45 18.87 -35.13
N GLU A 346 41.81 20.08 -34.73
CA GLU A 346 40.99 20.92 -33.86
C GLU A 346 40.37 22.08 -34.63
N ASN A 347 39.08 22.31 -34.37
CA ASN A 347 38.39 23.50 -34.84
C ASN A 347 37.97 24.33 -33.63
N LEU A 348 38.33 25.61 -33.60
CA LEU A 348 37.78 26.57 -32.65
C LEU A 348 36.31 26.82 -32.99
N THR A 349 35.45 26.59 -32.01
CA THR A 349 34.00 26.68 -32.19
C THR A 349 33.35 27.73 -31.30
N ALA A 350 33.97 28.07 -30.18
CA ALA A 350 33.44 29.08 -29.27
C ALA A 350 34.56 29.76 -28.48
N VAL A 351 34.19 30.85 -27.81
CA VAL A 351 35.03 31.57 -26.86
C VAL A 351 34.27 31.68 -25.54
N SER A 352 34.94 31.41 -24.43
CA SER A 352 34.39 31.67 -23.09
C SER A 352 35.06 32.91 -22.50
N ILE A 353 34.28 33.82 -21.93
CA ILE A 353 34.75 35.07 -21.34
C ILE A 353 34.17 35.23 -19.93
N GLY A 354 35.03 35.34 -18.92
CA GLY A 354 34.61 35.67 -17.55
C GLY A 354 34.49 37.19 -17.36
N SER A 355 33.35 37.72 -16.90
CA SER A 355 33.13 39.16 -16.76
C SER A 355 32.40 39.57 -15.49
N LYS A 356 32.80 40.70 -14.89
CA LYS A 356 32.06 41.44 -13.84
C LYS A 356 31.06 42.46 -14.41
N SER A 357 31.01 42.62 -15.73
CA SER A 357 30.13 43.57 -16.44
C SER A 357 28.94 42.85 -17.07
N ILE A 358 27.90 43.61 -17.42
CA ILE A 358 26.74 43.14 -18.20
C ILE A 358 26.31 44.24 -19.17
N GLY A 359 25.81 43.87 -20.34
CA GLY A 359 25.32 44.81 -21.37
C GLY A 359 26.42 45.55 -22.14
N VAL A 360 27.70 45.19 -21.94
CA VAL A 360 28.83 45.80 -22.65
C VAL A 360 28.98 45.14 -24.02
N ALA A 361 28.83 45.94 -25.08
CA ALA A 361 29.02 45.48 -26.46
C ALA A 361 30.50 45.44 -26.82
N TYR A 362 30.93 44.44 -27.59
CA TYR A 362 32.32 44.29 -28.04
C TYR A 362 32.39 43.57 -29.39
N LYS A 363 33.51 43.73 -30.08
CA LYS A 363 33.85 42.90 -31.24
C LYS A 363 34.74 41.75 -30.78
N LEU A 364 34.33 40.53 -31.11
CA LEU A 364 35.12 39.33 -30.97
C LEU A 364 35.80 39.03 -32.31
N LYS A 365 37.13 38.96 -32.33
CA LYS A 365 37.90 38.65 -33.55
C LYS A 365 38.83 37.49 -33.29
N ILE A 366 38.89 36.57 -34.26
CA ILE A 366 39.84 35.46 -34.23
C ILE A 366 40.84 35.65 -35.37
N TYR A 367 42.13 35.68 -35.02
CA TYR A 367 43.23 35.65 -35.98
C TYR A 367 43.94 34.30 -35.90
N THR A 368 44.25 33.70 -37.04
CA THR A 368 44.95 32.40 -37.14
C THR A 368 46.27 32.56 -37.88
N ASN A 369 47.15 31.57 -37.76
CA ASN A 369 48.46 31.53 -38.43
C ASN A 369 49.29 32.81 -38.16
N LEU A 370 49.31 33.24 -36.90
CA LEU A 370 50.06 34.43 -36.49
C LEU A 370 51.55 34.27 -36.81
N GLN A 371 52.16 35.34 -37.32
CA GLN A 371 53.58 35.41 -37.62
C GLN A 371 54.42 35.76 -36.38
N ASP A 372 53.81 36.45 -35.41
CA ASP A 372 54.43 36.83 -34.13
C ASP A 372 53.38 36.69 -33.00
N PRO A 373 53.60 35.83 -32.00
CA PRO A 373 52.66 35.67 -30.89
C PRO A 373 52.55 36.93 -29.99
N ASN A 374 53.51 37.87 -30.06
CA ASN A 374 53.41 39.16 -29.36
C ASN A 374 52.55 40.19 -30.10
N ASN A 375 52.03 39.85 -31.29
CA ASN A 375 51.15 40.70 -32.05
C ASN A 375 49.87 39.94 -32.45
N PRO A 376 48.80 40.02 -31.64
CA PRO A 376 47.53 39.29 -31.82
C PRO A 376 46.82 39.47 -33.17
N ILE A 377 47.20 40.49 -33.93
CA ILE A 377 46.59 40.81 -35.23
C ILE A 377 47.51 40.52 -36.42
N ALA A 378 48.73 40.02 -36.18
CA ALA A 378 49.73 39.71 -37.21
C ALA A 378 49.50 38.33 -37.86
N GLY A 379 48.28 38.05 -38.31
CA GLY A 379 47.93 36.82 -39.01
C GLY A 379 46.69 36.98 -39.89
N THR A 380 46.02 35.86 -40.19
CA THR A 380 44.81 35.86 -41.01
C THR A 380 43.57 36.02 -40.14
N LEU A 381 42.81 37.10 -40.36
CA LEU A 381 41.49 37.29 -39.72
C LEU A 381 40.54 36.19 -40.19
N ALA A 382 40.19 35.28 -39.29
CA ALA A 382 39.31 34.15 -39.57
C ALA A 382 37.82 34.51 -39.37
N ILE A 383 37.52 35.36 -38.38
CA ILE A 383 36.18 35.87 -38.10
C ILE A 383 36.22 37.21 -37.35
N GLU A 384 35.21 38.05 -37.56
CA GLU A 384 34.83 39.19 -36.73
C GLU A 384 33.32 39.10 -36.48
N GLN A 385 32.88 39.09 -35.22
CA GLN A 385 31.47 39.14 -34.85
C GLN A 385 31.22 40.14 -33.71
N GLU A 386 30.07 40.81 -33.75
CA GLU A 386 29.64 41.73 -32.69
C GLU A 386 28.86 40.98 -31.63
N GLU A 387 29.22 41.19 -30.38
CA GLU A 387 28.67 40.48 -29.23
C GLU A 387 28.36 41.45 -28.10
N THR A 388 27.66 40.97 -27.08
CA THR A 388 27.38 41.73 -25.85
C THR A 388 27.49 40.80 -24.66
N ILE A 389 28.20 41.23 -23.61
CA ILE A 389 28.30 40.46 -22.37
C ILE A 389 26.89 40.33 -21.76
N GLN A 390 26.38 39.10 -21.68
CA GLN A 390 25.01 38.81 -21.24
C GLN A 390 24.94 38.54 -19.74
N ASN A 391 26.04 38.05 -19.16
CA ASN A 391 26.07 37.57 -17.79
C ASN A 391 27.23 38.19 -17.01
N VAL A 392 26.95 38.58 -15.77
CA VAL A 392 27.98 38.70 -14.74
C VAL A 392 28.33 37.27 -14.32
N GLY A 393 29.54 36.82 -14.65
CA GLY A 393 29.95 35.42 -14.65
C GLY A 393 30.63 35.01 -15.95
N MET A 394 30.48 33.74 -16.33
CA MET A 394 31.00 33.14 -17.56
C MET A 394 30.03 33.36 -18.73
N ASN A 395 30.57 33.72 -19.89
CA ASN A 395 29.83 33.99 -21.12
C ASN A 395 30.38 33.11 -22.24
N TYR A 396 29.60 32.13 -22.69
CA TYR A 396 29.93 31.28 -23.83
C TYR A 396 29.43 31.89 -25.13
N VAL A 397 30.36 32.20 -26.01
CA VAL A 397 30.10 32.83 -27.31
C VAL A 397 30.36 31.82 -28.41
N GLN A 398 29.29 31.26 -28.96
CA GLN A 398 29.39 30.40 -30.13
C GLN A 398 29.87 31.23 -31.34
N LEU A 399 30.92 30.76 -32.02
CA LEU A 399 31.39 31.41 -33.24
C LEU A 399 30.42 31.11 -34.38
N ASN A 400 30.12 32.12 -35.20
CA ASN A 400 29.24 31.97 -36.37
C ASN A 400 29.83 31.06 -37.47
N LYS A 401 31.11 30.70 -37.32
CA LYS A 401 31.85 29.79 -38.20
C LYS A 401 32.89 29.04 -37.37
N GLU A 402 32.97 27.73 -37.54
CA GLU A 402 34.07 26.93 -36.99
C GLU A 402 35.38 27.25 -37.71
N ILE A 403 36.47 27.41 -36.95
CA ILE A 403 37.76 27.86 -37.45
C ILE A 403 38.79 26.74 -37.29
N SER A 404 39.29 26.21 -38.40
CA SER A 404 40.35 25.20 -38.35
C SER A 404 41.67 25.77 -37.86
N LEU A 405 42.23 25.10 -36.86
CA LEU A 405 43.50 25.45 -36.24
C LEU A 405 44.59 24.53 -36.79
N GLN A 406 45.70 25.11 -37.22
CA GLN A 406 46.84 24.36 -37.74
C GLN A 406 47.83 24.10 -36.61
N ASN A 407 48.13 22.82 -36.35
CA ASN A 407 49.12 22.42 -35.36
C ASN A 407 50.48 23.11 -35.60
N GLY A 408 51.11 23.57 -34.52
CA GLY A 408 52.37 24.29 -34.52
C GLY A 408 52.25 25.80 -34.76
N THR A 409 51.09 26.31 -35.15
CA THR A 409 50.83 27.74 -35.34
C THR A 409 50.24 28.40 -34.10
N TYR A 410 50.12 29.73 -34.11
CA TYR A 410 49.43 30.50 -33.07
C TYR A 410 48.12 31.09 -33.60
N TYR A 411 47.15 31.23 -32.72
CA TYR A 411 45.91 31.98 -32.96
C TYR A 411 45.62 32.93 -31.80
N ALA A 412 44.92 34.03 -32.08
CA ALA A 412 44.54 35.03 -31.09
C ALA A 412 43.03 35.15 -30.98
N ILE A 413 42.55 35.33 -29.76
CA ILE A 413 41.19 35.76 -29.44
C ILE A 413 41.28 37.21 -29.00
N VAL A 414 40.80 38.13 -29.84
CA VAL A 414 40.87 39.58 -29.59
C VAL A 414 39.49 40.10 -29.18
N ILE A 415 39.44 40.80 -28.05
CA ILE A 415 38.26 41.49 -27.53
C ILE A 415 38.46 43.00 -27.69
N GLU A 416 37.55 43.62 -28.45
CA GLU A 416 37.53 45.06 -28.68
C GLU A 416 36.21 45.64 -28.14
N PRO A 417 36.18 46.09 -26.87
CA PRO A 417 35.01 46.74 -26.28
C PRO A 417 34.59 47.96 -27.09
N ARG A 418 33.28 48.21 -27.17
CA ARG A 418 32.76 49.39 -27.85
C ARG A 418 33.31 50.65 -27.19
N TYR A 419 33.79 51.58 -28.02
CA TYR A 419 34.41 52.82 -27.57
C TYR A 419 33.55 53.55 -26.52
N GLY A 420 34.16 53.93 -25.39
CA GLY A 420 33.51 54.62 -24.28
C GLY A 420 32.79 53.73 -23.27
N GLN A 421 32.65 52.42 -23.53
CA GLN A 421 32.15 51.47 -22.53
C GLN A 421 33.32 50.83 -21.77
N GLN A 422 33.16 50.66 -20.46
CA GLN A 422 34.12 49.94 -19.62
C GLN A 422 33.70 48.47 -19.50
N LEU A 423 34.60 47.57 -19.89
CA LEU A 423 34.46 46.12 -19.70
C LEU A 423 35.32 45.69 -18.50
N ASN A 424 34.69 45.17 -17.45
CA ASN A 424 35.40 44.54 -16.34
C ASN A 424 35.47 43.03 -16.60
N ILE A 425 36.66 42.53 -16.93
CA ILE A 425 36.91 41.12 -17.21
C ILE A 425 37.50 40.44 -15.95
N PHE A 426 37.11 39.20 -15.66
CA PHE A 426 37.80 38.41 -14.65
C PHE A 426 39.23 38.13 -15.11
N ALA A 427 40.14 38.06 -14.14
CA ALA A 427 41.52 37.74 -14.38
C ALA A 427 42.04 36.71 -13.37
N ASP A 428 43.06 35.96 -13.76
CA ASP A 428 43.87 35.17 -12.85
C ASP A 428 45.11 35.96 -12.43
N GLN A 429 45.54 35.79 -11.19
CA GLN A 429 46.70 36.46 -10.63
C GLN A 429 47.20 35.74 -9.37
N THR A 430 48.52 35.70 -9.18
CA THR A 430 49.15 35.27 -7.93
C THR A 430 48.65 36.12 -6.75
N ASN A 431 48.04 35.47 -5.76
CA ASN A 431 47.57 36.10 -4.53
C ASN A 431 47.86 35.20 -3.32
N THR A 432 48.77 35.66 -2.47
CA THR A 432 49.23 34.95 -1.26
C THR A 432 48.71 35.57 0.03
N ASN A 433 47.84 36.58 -0.04
CA ASN A 433 47.39 37.36 1.12
C ASN A 433 46.30 36.68 1.97
N PHE A 434 45.76 35.54 1.53
CA PHE A 434 44.74 34.79 2.27
C PHE A 434 45.36 33.73 3.19
N LEU A 435 44.76 33.56 4.37
CA LEU A 435 45.25 32.67 5.42
C LEU A 435 45.00 31.17 5.15
N ASP A 436 43.98 30.86 4.33
CA ASP A 436 43.49 29.49 4.14
C ASP A 436 43.78 28.90 2.75
N VAL A 437 43.85 29.74 1.72
CA VAL A 437 44.09 29.39 0.31
C VAL A 437 44.96 30.45 -0.35
N GLN A 438 46.01 30.04 -1.05
CA GLN A 438 46.87 30.90 -1.85
C GLN A 438 46.81 30.49 -3.32
N TYR A 439 46.90 31.46 -4.21
CA TYR A 439 46.88 31.26 -5.66
C TYR A 439 48.23 31.66 -6.24
N GLN A 440 48.81 30.82 -7.07
CA GLN A 440 50.11 31.05 -7.71
C GLN A 440 50.00 30.73 -9.19
N CYS A 441 50.10 31.76 -10.03
CA CYS A 441 50.08 31.63 -11.49
C CYS A 441 51.50 31.46 -12.05
N ASP A 442 51.63 30.77 -13.18
CA ASP A 442 52.84 30.66 -14.00
C ASP A 442 52.68 31.36 -15.36
N TYR A 443 53.08 32.62 -15.40
CA TYR A 443 52.97 33.45 -16.61
C TYR A 443 54.00 33.13 -17.71
N SER A 444 54.91 32.17 -17.50
CA SER A 444 56.08 31.98 -18.36
C SER A 444 55.74 31.68 -19.83
N ASN A 445 54.65 30.95 -20.06
CA ASN A 445 54.21 30.52 -21.40
C ASN A 445 52.94 31.24 -21.90
N GLU A 446 52.53 32.30 -21.21
CA GLU A 446 51.29 33.02 -21.53
C GLU A 446 51.53 34.14 -22.55
N TYR A 447 50.58 34.36 -23.46
CA TYR A 447 50.55 35.55 -24.31
C TYR A 447 49.22 36.27 -24.08
N CYS A 448 49.07 36.79 -22.86
CA CYS A 448 48.01 37.69 -22.45
C CYS A 448 48.39 39.12 -22.88
N MET A 449 47.62 39.75 -23.75
CA MET A 449 48.06 40.94 -24.49
C MET A 449 47.12 42.12 -24.26
N LEU A 450 47.69 43.27 -23.91
CA LEU A 450 46.98 44.55 -23.80
C LEU A 450 47.44 45.48 -24.92
N LYS A 451 46.51 46.15 -25.59
CA LYS A 451 46.85 47.17 -26.58
C LYS A 451 47.23 48.47 -25.86
N ASN A 452 48.38 49.05 -26.22
CA ASN A 452 48.83 50.34 -25.71
C ASN A 452 49.32 51.21 -26.87
N GLY A 453 48.50 52.19 -27.26
CA GLY A 453 48.70 52.96 -28.48
C GLY A 453 48.68 52.06 -29.72
N ASN A 454 49.78 52.06 -30.47
CA ASN A 454 49.95 51.23 -31.67
C ASN A 454 50.60 49.87 -31.38
N ASN A 455 51.02 49.62 -30.15
CA ASN A 455 51.76 48.41 -29.77
C ASN A 455 50.89 47.48 -28.92
N TRP A 456 51.21 46.19 -28.95
CA TRP A 456 50.69 45.20 -28.01
C TRP A 456 51.75 44.93 -26.95
N ILE A 457 51.34 44.90 -25.68
CA ILE A 457 52.21 44.61 -24.55
C ILE A 457 51.74 43.33 -23.87
N LYS A 458 52.67 42.39 -23.67
CA LYS A 458 52.42 41.16 -22.93
C LYS A 458 52.22 41.49 -21.43
N GLN A 459 51.08 41.09 -20.90
CA GLN A 459 50.79 41.03 -19.47
C GLN A 459 51.40 39.73 -18.92
N GLY A 460 51.89 39.74 -17.68
CA GLY A 460 52.58 38.57 -17.11
C GLY A 460 54.01 38.82 -16.59
N GLU A 461 54.50 40.05 -16.64
CA GLU A 461 55.83 40.43 -16.11
C GLU A 461 55.72 41.43 -14.95
N GLY A 462 56.44 41.17 -13.85
CA GLY A 462 56.52 42.06 -12.68
C GLY A 462 55.35 41.95 -11.68
N ASN A 463 55.26 42.91 -10.75
CA ASN A 463 54.35 42.88 -9.60
C ASN A 463 52.84 43.01 -9.95
N ASN A 464 52.50 43.33 -11.20
CA ASN A 464 51.11 43.50 -11.68
C ASN A 464 50.73 42.45 -12.74
N ALA A 465 51.45 41.34 -12.82
CA ALA A 465 51.15 40.24 -13.73
C ALA A 465 49.71 39.73 -13.51
N LEU A 466 48.99 39.50 -14.61
CA LEU A 466 47.65 38.94 -14.63
C LEU A 466 47.38 38.24 -15.96
N THR A 467 46.39 37.36 -15.94
CA THR A 467 45.92 36.57 -17.08
C THR A 467 44.45 36.87 -17.31
N TYR A 468 44.03 37.27 -18.51
CA TYR A 468 42.61 37.47 -18.79
C TYR A 468 41.88 36.12 -18.79
N ARG A 469 40.65 36.07 -18.29
CA ARG A 469 39.80 34.88 -18.41
C ARG A 469 39.09 34.84 -19.74
N ILE A 470 39.87 34.67 -20.78
CA ILE A 470 39.40 34.36 -22.13
C ILE A 470 39.81 32.92 -22.40
N LYS A 471 38.92 32.12 -22.98
CA LYS A 471 39.22 30.72 -23.30
C LYS A 471 38.79 30.40 -24.71
N GLY A 472 39.63 29.67 -25.45
CA GLY A 472 39.28 29.13 -26.77
C GLY A 472 38.72 27.73 -26.65
N ILE A 473 37.45 27.54 -27.03
CA ILE A 473 36.78 26.25 -26.99
C ILE A 473 36.85 25.59 -28.37
N THR A 474 37.50 24.45 -28.45
CA THR A 474 37.62 23.66 -29.67
C THR A 474 36.78 22.41 -29.62
N ASN A 475 36.36 21.93 -30.78
CA ASN A 475 35.88 20.56 -30.96
C ASN A 475 37.00 19.71 -31.53
N LYS A 476 37.13 18.49 -31.01
CA LYS A 476 37.97 17.43 -31.54
C LYS A 476 37.11 16.43 -32.31
N TYR A 477 37.44 16.21 -33.58
CA TYR A 477 36.78 15.16 -34.35
C TYR A 477 37.48 13.82 -34.14
N THR A 478 36.71 12.80 -33.78
CA THR A 478 37.19 11.45 -33.49
C THR A 478 36.26 10.40 -34.09
N LEU A 479 36.82 9.20 -34.29
CA LEU A 479 36.03 7.99 -34.49
C LEU A 479 35.98 7.24 -33.16
N ASN A 480 34.91 6.48 -32.94
CA ASN A 480 34.82 5.54 -31.83
C ASN A 480 35.94 4.49 -31.83
N LYS A 481 36.55 4.22 -33.00
CA LYS A 481 37.68 3.30 -33.17
C LYS A 481 38.71 3.84 -34.16
N THR A 482 39.98 3.68 -33.83
CA THR A 482 41.11 3.94 -34.73
C THR A 482 41.60 2.67 -35.43
N SER A 483 41.18 1.50 -34.97
CA SER A 483 41.41 0.21 -35.64
C SER A 483 40.28 -0.78 -35.37
N MET A 484 40.11 -1.75 -36.26
CA MET A 484 39.14 -2.84 -36.12
C MET A 484 39.62 -4.12 -36.82
N ASN A 485 39.25 -5.27 -36.26
CA ASN A 485 39.51 -6.58 -36.84
C ASN A 485 38.19 -7.19 -37.30
N LEU A 486 38.12 -7.63 -38.56
CA LEU A 486 36.94 -8.25 -39.15
C LEU A 486 37.29 -9.63 -39.72
N ALA A 487 36.32 -10.54 -39.72
CA ALA A 487 36.36 -11.72 -40.55
C ALA A 487 35.73 -11.41 -41.92
N VAL A 488 36.16 -12.11 -42.97
CA VAL A 488 35.53 -12.02 -44.29
C VAL A 488 34.01 -12.30 -44.15
N GLY A 489 33.18 -11.39 -44.65
CA GLY A 489 31.71 -11.46 -44.58
C GLY A 489 31.06 -10.74 -43.40
N ASN A 490 31.79 -10.47 -42.32
CA ASN A 490 31.26 -9.79 -41.14
C ASN A 490 31.22 -8.26 -41.33
N SER A 491 30.40 -7.58 -40.52
CA SER A 491 30.29 -6.12 -40.53
C SER A 491 30.26 -5.54 -39.12
N GLU A 492 30.78 -4.32 -38.98
CA GLU A 492 30.75 -3.54 -37.75
C GLU A 492 30.68 -2.04 -38.08
N GLN A 493 30.00 -1.26 -37.25
CA GLN A 493 29.79 0.17 -37.48
C GLN A 493 30.88 1.04 -36.85
N LEU A 494 31.43 1.97 -37.63
CA LEU A 494 32.21 3.10 -37.15
C LEU A 494 31.31 4.32 -36.95
N ILE A 495 31.52 5.03 -35.84
CA ILE A 495 30.74 6.19 -35.45
C ILE A 495 31.70 7.38 -35.34
N ALA A 496 31.38 8.47 -36.02
CA ALA A 496 32.12 9.72 -35.92
C ALA A 496 31.50 10.65 -34.87
N SER A 497 32.33 11.40 -34.15
CA SER A 497 31.89 12.38 -33.14
C SER A 497 31.08 13.54 -33.73
N ARG A 498 31.14 13.75 -35.05
CA ARG A 498 30.38 14.76 -35.78
C ARG A 498 29.75 14.16 -37.04
N SER A 499 28.45 14.33 -37.20
CA SER A 499 27.69 13.95 -38.41
C SER A 499 27.91 14.93 -39.57
N GLY A 500 27.61 14.50 -40.80
CA GLY A 500 27.65 15.36 -42.01
C GLY A 500 28.92 15.23 -42.86
N GLY A 501 29.82 14.30 -42.51
CA GLY A 501 30.98 13.94 -43.32
C GLY A 501 30.70 12.81 -44.32
N SER A 502 31.76 12.28 -44.92
CA SER A 502 31.71 11.21 -45.93
C SER A 502 32.68 10.08 -45.58
N TRP A 503 32.29 8.84 -45.89
CA TRP A 503 33.10 7.64 -45.66
C TRP A 503 33.74 7.14 -46.94
N ARG A 504 34.97 6.63 -46.85
CA ARG A 504 35.66 5.93 -47.95
C ARG A 504 36.47 4.74 -47.45
N SER A 505 36.74 3.78 -48.32
CA SER A 505 37.73 2.71 -48.11
C SER A 505 38.91 2.89 -49.05
N SER A 506 40.14 2.68 -48.55
CA SER A 506 41.34 2.67 -49.40
C SER A 506 41.45 1.42 -50.29
N ASN A 507 40.76 0.33 -49.93
CA ASN A 507 40.64 -0.88 -50.74
C ASN A 507 39.31 -1.61 -50.47
N THR A 508 38.35 -1.44 -51.37
CA THR A 508 37.01 -2.06 -51.30
C THR A 508 37.03 -3.58 -51.53
N GLY A 509 38.11 -4.14 -52.09
CA GLY A 509 38.30 -5.58 -52.19
C GLY A 509 38.65 -6.25 -50.86
N ILE A 510 39.12 -5.47 -49.87
CA ILE A 510 39.41 -5.94 -48.51
C ILE A 510 38.26 -5.59 -47.57
N ALA A 511 37.81 -4.33 -47.55
CA ALA A 511 36.62 -3.93 -46.77
C ALA A 511 35.88 -2.76 -47.41
N THR A 512 34.55 -2.76 -47.35
CA THR A 512 33.67 -1.67 -47.82
C THR A 512 33.07 -0.92 -46.64
N VAL A 513 32.65 0.33 -46.82
CA VAL A 513 31.91 1.12 -45.83
C VAL A 513 30.70 1.79 -46.48
N ASP A 514 29.56 1.84 -45.79
CA ASP A 514 28.36 2.54 -46.26
C ASP A 514 28.27 3.99 -45.73
N THR A 515 27.22 4.72 -46.12
CA THR A 515 27.00 6.12 -45.69
C THR A 515 26.78 6.27 -44.19
N ASN A 516 26.41 5.20 -43.49
CA ASN A 516 26.15 5.18 -42.05
C ASN A 516 27.39 4.70 -41.26
N GLY A 517 28.51 4.45 -41.93
CA GLY A 517 29.74 3.97 -41.31
C GLY A 517 29.78 2.45 -41.07
N ASN A 518 28.87 1.66 -41.64
CA ASN A 518 28.92 0.20 -41.51
C ASN A 518 30.04 -0.36 -42.40
N VAL A 519 31.09 -0.89 -41.78
CA VAL A 519 32.25 -1.48 -42.44
C VAL A 519 32.04 -2.99 -42.59
N LYS A 520 32.17 -3.54 -43.80
CA LYS A 520 32.06 -4.97 -44.10
C LYS A 520 33.37 -5.53 -44.62
N GLY A 521 33.85 -6.64 -44.04
CA GLY A 521 35.00 -7.39 -44.54
C GLY A 521 34.67 -8.15 -45.83
N VAL A 522 35.46 -7.97 -46.87
CA VAL A 522 35.26 -8.55 -48.22
C VAL A 522 36.34 -9.58 -48.56
N GLY A 523 37.61 -9.31 -48.25
CA GLY A 523 38.73 -10.18 -48.57
C GLY A 523 39.87 -10.04 -47.57
N GLN A 524 40.70 -11.08 -47.43
CA GLN A 524 41.82 -11.08 -46.49
C GLN A 524 42.80 -9.95 -46.80
N GLY A 525 43.24 -9.23 -45.76
CA GLY A 525 44.27 -8.21 -45.87
C GLY A 525 44.03 -7.03 -44.94
N LYS A 526 44.81 -5.96 -45.11
CA LYS A 526 44.67 -4.71 -44.36
C LYS A 526 44.20 -3.60 -45.29
N THR A 527 43.26 -2.79 -44.84
CA THR A 527 42.77 -1.59 -45.53
C THR A 527 42.51 -0.48 -44.52
N THR A 528 42.18 0.72 -44.99
CA THR A 528 41.86 1.86 -44.14
C THR A 528 40.51 2.42 -44.53
N ILE A 529 39.62 2.55 -43.55
CA ILE A 529 38.39 3.31 -43.71
C ILE A 529 38.65 4.73 -43.24
N THR A 530 38.24 5.74 -44.02
CA THR A 530 38.44 7.15 -43.65
C THR A 530 37.10 7.87 -43.64
N TYR A 531 36.83 8.58 -42.55
CA TYR A 531 35.76 9.55 -42.47
C TYR A 531 36.31 10.97 -42.67
N THR A 532 35.73 11.74 -43.58
CA THR A 532 36.13 13.12 -43.86
C THR A 532 34.99 14.07 -43.51
N VAL A 533 35.24 15.03 -42.61
CA VAL A 533 34.29 16.08 -42.21
C VAL A 533 35.01 17.42 -42.07
N ASN A 534 34.46 18.49 -42.65
CA ASN A 534 35.06 19.84 -42.62
C ASN A 534 36.57 19.88 -42.98
N GLY A 535 36.99 19.08 -43.97
CA GLY A 535 38.39 18.98 -44.39
C GLY A 535 39.30 18.13 -43.51
N ILE A 536 38.80 17.61 -42.38
CA ILE A 536 39.53 16.73 -41.46
C ILE A 536 39.29 15.27 -41.83
N GLU A 537 40.37 14.51 -41.97
CA GLU A 537 40.33 13.06 -42.23
C GLU A 537 40.59 12.24 -40.96
N LEU A 538 39.70 11.30 -40.65
CA LEU A 538 39.81 10.38 -39.52
C LEU A 538 39.96 8.94 -40.04
N PRO A 539 41.18 8.38 -40.05
CA PRO A 539 41.41 7.01 -40.50
C PRO A 539 41.09 5.99 -39.40
N CYS A 540 40.60 4.83 -39.81
CA CYS A 540 40.46 3.61 -39.04
C CYS A 540 41.14 2.46 -39.79
N GLU A 541 42.13 1.81 -39.17
CA GLU A 541 42.80 0.64 -39.75
C GLU A 541 41.92 -0.60 -39.63
N VAL A 542 41.69 -1.29 -40.75
CA VAL A 542 40.84 -2.48 -40.81
C VAL A 542 41.68 -3.68 -41.24
N GLU A 543 41.83 -4.67 -40.36
CA GLU A 543 42.45 -5.95 -40.69
C GLU A 543 41.37 -7.02 -40.86
N VAL A 544 41.33 -7.61 -42.06
CA VAL A 544 40.41 -8.69 -42.42
C VAL A 544 41.20 -10.00 -42.48
N THR A 545 40.84 -10.97 -41.64
CA THR A 545 41.51 -12.27 -41.59
C THR A 545 40.70 -13.35 -42.31
N ASP A 546 41.40 -14.27 -42.98
CA ASP A 546 40.83 -15.50 -43.54
C ASP A 546 41.39 -16.68 -42.75
N ASN A 547 40.76 -16.94 -41.61
CA ASN A 547 41.01 -18.14 -40.84
C ASN A 547 39.63 -18.67 -40.47
N ASN A 548 39.01 -19.39 -41.40
CA ASN A 548 37.73 -20.04 -41.22
C ASN A 548 37.95 -21.53 -40.92
N PRO A 549 38.35 -21.90 -39.68
CA PRO A 549 38.37 -23.30 -39.30
C PRO A 549 36.95 -23.87 -39.43
N ILE A 550 36.85 -25.20 -39.58
CA ILE A 550 35.56 -25.88 -39.40
C ILE A 550 35.10 -25.58 -37.97
N THR A 551 34.22 -24.59 -37.83
CA THR A 551 33.72 -24.13 -36.54
C THR A 551 32.56 -25.01 -36.11
N ASP A 552 31.82 -25.54 -37.08
CA ASP A 552 30.59 -26.28 -36.85
C ASP A 552 30.32 -27.29 -37.98
N ILE A 553 29.47 -28.27 -37.69
CA ILE A 553 28.89 -29.19 -38.67
C ILE A 553 27.40 -29.19 -38.39
N LYS A 554 26.59 -29.16 -39.45
CA LYS A 554 25.13 -29.22 -39.36
C LYS A 554 24.61 -30.41 -40.13
N LEU A 555 23.44 -30.87 -39.75
CA LEU A 555 22.66 -31.83 -40.51
C LEU A 555 21.51 -31.10 -41.19
N ASN A 556 21.08 -31.59 -42.35
CA ASN A 556 19.89 -31.09 -43.04
C ASN A 556 18.61 -31.17 -42.18
N LYS A 557 18.63 -31.98 -41.12
CA LYS A 557 17.54 -32.09 -40.15
C LYS A 557 18.10 -32.14 -38.73
N GLU A 558 17.56 -31.30 -37.86
CA GLU A 558 17.80 -31.38 -36.41
C GLU A 558 16.96 -32.48 -35.76
N ILE A 559 15.77 -32.74 -36.32
CA ILE A 559 14.86 -33.78 -35.90
C ILE A 559 14.36 -34.52 -37.14
N LEU A 560 14.49 -35.84 -37.11
CA LEU A 560 14.00 -36.74 -38.16
C LEU A 560 12.88 -37.60 -37.58
N TYR A 561 11.68 -37.46 -38.14
CA TYR A 561 10.53 -38.27 -37.79
C TYR A 561 10.40 -39.43 -38.77
N LEU A 562 10.42 -40.65 -38.25
CA LEU A 562 10.18 -41.86 -39.04
C LEU A 562 9.02 -42.62 -38.42
N ASN A 563 8.15 -43.23 -39.23
CA ASN A 563 7.27 -44.28 -38.72
C ASN A 563 8.09 -45.55 -38.50
N GLN A 564 7.67 -46.39 -37.55
CA GLN A 564 8.35 -47.67 -37.30
C GLN A 564 8.48 -48.48 -38.60
N GLY A 565 9.70 -48.93 -38.92
CA GLY A 565 10.04 -49.63 -40.17
C GLY A 565 10.44 -48.73 -41.34
N GLY A 566 10.31 -47.40 -41.23
CA GLY A 566 10.78 -46.44 -42.23
C GLY A 566 12.29 -46.19 -42.20
N TYR A 567 12.83 -45.56 -43.25
CA TYR A 567 14.22 -45.12 -43.33
C TYR A 567 14.33 -43.78 -44.07
N GLU A 568 15.35 -43.00 -43.77
CA GLU A 568 15.69 -41.77 -44.49
C GLU A 568 17.19 -41.44 -44.36
N THR A 569 17.75 -40.74 -45.36
CA THR A 569 19.16 -40.33 -45.36
C THR A 569 19.32 -38.90 -44.86
N LEU A 570 20.18 -38.72 -43.85
CA LEU A 570 20.64 -37.41 -43.38
C LEU A 570 21.87 -36.98 -44.18
N THR A 571 21.97 -35.69 -44.45
CA THR A 571 23.12 -35.09 -45.14
C THR A 571 23.74 -34.03 -44.26
N GLU A 572 25.06 -34.05 -44.13
CA GLU A 572 25.84 -33.08 -43.39
C GLU A 572 26.23 -31.85 -44.23
N THR A 573 26.42 -30.72 -43.56
CA THR A 573 26.99 -29.49 -44.14
C THR A 573 28.01 -28.94 -43.15
N ILE A 574 29.26 -28.87 -43.57
CA ILE A 574 30.36 -28.33 -42.77
C ILE A 574 30.34 -26.81 -42.86
N LEU A 575 30.50 -26.12 -41.72
CA LEU A 575 30.43 -24.67 -41.62
C LEU A 575 31.72 -24.04 -41.09
N PRO A 576 32.06 -22.84 -41.61
CA PRO A 576 31.40 -22.18 -42.75
C PRO A 576 31.63 -22.96 -44.06
N GLN A 577 30.80 -22.74 -45.09
CA GLN A 577 30.85 -23.56 -46.32
C GLN A 577 32.20 -23.44 -47.06
N ASN A 578 32.95 -22.37 -46.81
CA ASN A 578 34.31 -22.14 -47.29
C ASN A 578 35.40 -22.59 -46.28
N ALA A 579 35.08 -23.44 -45.30
CA ALA A 579 36.05 -23.95 -44.35
C ALA A 579 37.16 -24.73 -45.09
N THR A 580 38.40 -24.55 -44.64
CA THR A 580 39.60 -25.02 -45.33
C THR A 580 40.23 -26.29 -44.71
N GLY A 581 39.54 -26.91 -43.74
CA GLY A 581 40.01 -28.10 -43.00
C GLY A 581 39.58 -29.44 -43.62
N ASP A 582 39.97 -30.56 -42.99
CA ASP A 582 39.58 -31.92 -43.41
C ASP A 582 38.07 -32.17 -43.21
N HIS A 583 37.38 -32.54 -44.30
CA HIS A 583 35.94 -32.72 -44.38
C HIS A 583 35.45 -34.16 -44.13
N THR A 584 36.33 -35.07 -43.68
CA THR A 584 35.90 -36.43 -43.32
C THR A 584 34.96 -36.44 -42.10
N VAL A 585 33.91 -37.27 -42.17
CA VAL A 585 32.92 -37.41 -41.10
C VAL A 585 32.64 -38.87 -40.73
N THR A 586 32.24 -39.09 -39.48
CA THR A 586 31.88 -40.41 -38.94
C THR A 586 30.47 -40.40 -38.38
N TRP A 587 29.68 -41.43 -38.72
CA TRP A 587 28.28 -41.56 -38.29
C TRP A 587 28.10 -42.63 -37.21
N SER A 588 27.28 -42.35 -36.20
CA SER A 588 26.89 -43.33 -35.18
C SER A 588 25.48 -43.09 -34.64
N SER A 589 24.90 -44.10 -34.01
CA SER A 589 23.63 -44.00 -33.27
C SER A 589 23.88 -44.20 -31.79
N GLU A 590 23.31 -43.32 -30.96
CA GLU A 590 23.42 -43.44 -29.50
C GLU A 590 22.58 -44.61 -28.94
N ASN A 591 21.55 -45.06 -29.66
CA ASN A 591 20.76 -46.23 -29.28
C ASN A 591 20.24 -46.99 -30.51
N THR A 592 20.96 -48.07 -30.85
CA THR A 592 20.69 -48.91 -32.02
C THR A 592 19.42 -49.76 -31.91
N ASN A 593 18.81 -49.87 -30.72
CA ASN A 593 17.50 -50.49 -30.55
C ASN A 593 16.35 -49.57 -30.98
N ILE A 594 16.62 -48.25 -31.08
CA ILE A 594 15.66 -47.25 -31.53
C ILE A 594 15.91 -46.97 -33.02
N ALA A 595 17.08 -46.48 -33.41
CA ALA A 595 17.43 -46.21 -34.81
C ALA A 595 18.86 -46.64 -35.12
N LYS A 596 19.12 -47.12 -36.33
CA LYS A 596 20.48 -47.43 -36.82
C LYS A 596 20.86 -46.46 -37.93
N VAL A 597 22.15 -46.15 -38.08
CA VAL A 597 22.66 -45.30 -39.17
C VAL A 597 23.84 -45.99 -39.87
N SER A 598 23.91 -45.83 -41.19
CA SER A 598 25.03 -46.29 -42.02
C SER A 598 26.10 -45.20 -42.18
N GLN A 599 27.27 -45.53 -42.72
CA GLN A 599 28.34 -44.55 -42.95
C GLN A 599 28.01 -43.50 -44.03
N SER A 600 26.96 -43.70 -44.83
CA SER A 600 26.45 -42.72 -45.79
C SER A 600 25.31 -41.86 -45.23
N GLY A 601 25.09 -41.87 -43.91
CA GLY A 601 24.04 -41.07 -43.25
C GLY A 601 22.62 -41.65 -43.36
N THR A 602 22.43 -42.84 -43.95
CA THR A 602 21.11 -43.48 -44.03
C THR A 602 20.68 -44.05 -42.68
N VAL A 603 19.60 -43.51 -42.12
CA VAL A 603 19.00 -43.87 -40.84
C VAL A 603 17.81 -44.81 -41.06
N SER A 604 17.76 -45.93 -40.34
CA SER A 604 16.66 -46.90 -40.37
C SER A 604 15.98 -47.02 -39.00
N ALA A 605 14.65 -47.00 -39.00
CA ALA A 605 13.83 -47.09 -37.80
C ALA A 605 13.71 -48.54 -37.30
N VAL A 606 14.09 -48.79 -36.04
CA VAL A 606 14.07 -50.12 -35.42
C VAL A 606 12.95 -50.23 -34.37
N GLY A 607 12.90 -49.30 -33.41
CA GLY A 607 11.92 -49.32 -32.32
C GLY A 607 11.41 -47.92 -31.98
N PRO A 608 10.17 -47.79 -31.47
CA PRO A 608 9.60 -46.49 -31.11
C PRO A 608 10.36 -45.86 -29.95
N GLY A 609 10.60 -44.56 -30.05
CA GLY A 609 11.41 -43.83 -29.08
C GLY A 609 12.23 -42.74 -29.73
N GLN A 610 13.17 -42.20 -28.97
CA GLN A 610 14.04 -41.11 -29.41
C GLN A 610 15.49 -41.52 -29.20
N THR A 611 16.30 -41.35 -30.22
CA THR A 611 17.76 -41.49 -30.13
C THR A 611 18.41 -40.44 -30.99
N ASN A 612 19.67 -40.08 -30.72
CA ASN A 612 20.40 -39.20 -31.61
C ASN A 612 21.23 -40.02 -32.57
N ILE A 613 21.14 -39.63 -33.84
CA ILE A 613 22.13 -39.94 -34.83
C ILE A 613 23.18 -38.83 -34.79
N VAL A 614 24.42 -39.24 -34.71
CA VAL A 614 25.56 -38.37 -34.47
C VAL A 614 26.47 -38.44 -35.67
N VAL A 615 26.78 -37.27 -36.23
CA VAL A 615 27.88 -37.11 -37.19
C VAL A 615 29.00 -36.30 -36.55
N ARG A 616 30.24 -36.71 -36.75
CA ARG A 616 31.42 -36.05 -36.18
C ARG A 616 32.50 -35.82 -37.24
N THR A 617 33.00 -34.59 -37.34
CA THR A 617 34.16 -34.24 -38.21
C THR A 617 35.48 -34.71 -37.58
N SER A 618 36.54 -34.81 -38.39
CA SER A 618 37.87 -35.20 -37.91
C SER A 618 38.48 -34.24 -36.89
N ASN A 619 38.16 -32.94 -36.94
CA ASN A 619 38.55 -31.95 -35.92
C ASN A 619 37.63 -31.91 -34.69
N GLY A 620 36.71 -32.87 -34.56
CA GLY A 620 35.94 -33.13 -33.34
C GLY A 620 34.60 -32.39 -33.22
N LYS A 621 34.16 -31.63 -34.23
CA LYS A 621 32.83 -31.00 -34.25
C LYS A 621 31.74 -32.05 -34.43
N VAL A 622 30.57 -31.80 -33.84
CA VAL A 622 29.50 -32.79 -33.75
C VAL A 622 28.17 -32.16 -34.10
N ALA A 623 27.44 -32.79 -35.00
CA ALA A 623 26.02 -32.52 -35.20
C ALA A 623 25.21 -33.72 -34.74
N ARG A 624 24.02 -33.43 -34.22
CA ARG A 624 23.07 -34.46 -33.80
C ARG A 624 21.76 -34.23 -34.52
N CYS A 625 21.21 -35.30 -35.07
CA CYS A 625 19.82 -35.34 -35.48
C CYS A 625 19.10 -36.23 -34.49
N LYS A 626 18.13 -35.65 -33.78
CA LYS A 626 17.23 -36.40 -32.93
C LYS A 626 16.28 -37.20 -33.83
N VAL A 627 16.46 -38.49 -33.88
CA VAL A 627 15.55 -39.38 -34.61
C VAL A 627 14.44 -39.79 -33.67
N VAL A 628 13.22 -39.43 -34.05
CA VAL A 628 12.00 -39.74 -33.33
C VAL A 628 11.23 -40.75 -34.16
N ILE A 629 11.19 -41.99 -33.70
CA ILE A 629 10.42 -43.03 -34.36
C ILE A 629 9.04 -43.03 -33.77
N GLN A 630 8.07 -42.61 -34.57
CA GLN A 630 6.71 -42.42 -34.15
C GLN A 630 5.92 -43.72 -34.19
N ALA A 631 5.22 -43.97 -33.09
CA ALA A 631 4.12 -44.93 -33.00
C ALA A 631 2.84 -44.12 -32.73
N PRO A 632 2.06 -43.76 -33.77
CA PRO A 632 0.92 -42.88 -33.63
C PRO A 632 -0.19 -43.51 -32.76
N LEU A 633 -0.82 -42.68 -31.94
CA LEU A 633 -1.89 -43.07 -31.00
C LEU A 633 -3.19 -43.38 -31.77
N GLN A 634 -3.65 -44.62 -31.67
CA GLN A 634 -4.86 -45.06 -32.37
C GLN A 634 -6.12 -44.80 -31.56
N SER A 635 -6.09 -45.10 -30.25
CA SER A 635 -7.23 -44.89 -29.33
C SER A 635 -6.80 -44.74 -27.86
N ILE A 636 -7.66 -44.13 -27.05
CA ILE A 636 -7.53 -44.04 -25.59
C ILE A 636 -8.75 -44.63 -24.90
N SER A 637 -8.60 -45.09 -23.65
CA SER A 637 -9.72 -45.52 -22.79
C SER A 637 -9.52 -45.07 -21.34
N LEU A 638 -10.62 -44.93 -20.61
CA LEU A 638 -10.62 -44.59 -19.18
C LEU A 638 -10.65 -45.85 -18.32
N SER A 639 -10.05 -45.78 -17.13
CA SER A 639 -10.00 -46.88 -16.16
C SER A 639 -11.35 -47.35 -15.63
N GLU A 640 -12.38 -46.51 -15.75
CA GLU A 640 -13.73 -46.75 -15.22
C GLU A 640 -14.78 -46.39 -16.27
N LYS A 641 -15.80 -47.24 -16.39
CA LYS A 641 -16.96 -47.00 -17.25
C LYS A 641 -18.19 -46.86 -16.37
N ASP A 642 -18.86 -45.71 -16.50
CA ASP A 642 -20.14 -45.33 -15.90
C ASP A 642 -20.34 -45.79 -14.45
N PHE A 643 -20.21 -44.87 -13.48
CA PHE A 643 -20.26 -45.22 -12.07
C PHE A 643 -20.89 -44.14 -11.20
N THR A 644 -21.18 -44.49 -9.95
CA THR A 644 -21.81 -43.60 -8.97
C THR A 644 -20.80 -43.14 -7.91
N MET A 645 -20.90 -41.88 -7.49
CA MET A 645 -20.14 -41.29 -6.38
C MET A 645 -21.10 -40.61 -5.39
N LYS A 646 -20.76 -40.62 -4.10
CA LYS A 646 -21.47 -39.79 -3.12
C LYS A 646 -20.92 -38.36 -3.15
N LYS A 647 -21.78 -37.37 -2.92
CA LYS A 647 -21.37 -35.97 -2.79
C LYS A 647 -20.19 -35.83 -1.82
N GLY A 648 -19.13 -35.15 -2.27
CA GLY A 648 -17.88 -34.96 -1.54
C GLY A 648 -16.79 -35.99 -1.82
N GLU A 649 -17.12 -37.16 -2.40
CA GLU A 649 -16.11 -38.17 -2.76
C GLU A 649 -15.19 -37.67 -3.88
N GLU A 650 -13.95 -38.13 -3.83
CA GLU A 650 -12.94 -37.89 -4.86
C GLU A 650 -12.45 -39.23 -5.42
N LYS A 651 -12.26 -39.30 -6.74
CA LYS A 651 -11.72 -40.49 -7.42
C LYS A 651 -10.75 -40.04 -8.49
N THR A 652 -9.76 -40.87 -8.83
CA THR A 652 -8.82 -40.58 -9.92
C THR A 652 -9.09 -41.52 -11.08
N LEU A 653 -9.33 -40.97 -12.27
CA LEU A 653 -9.44 -41.70 -13.52
C LEU A 653 -8.07 -41.73 -14.21
N THR A 654 -7.65 -42.91 -14.66
CA THR A 654 -6.42 -43.06 -15.45
C THR A 654 -6.76 -43.34 -16.91
N VAL A 655 -5.87 -42.92 -17.83
CA VAL A 655 -6.01 -43.10 -19.27
C VAL A 655 -5.05 -44.19 -19.73
N SER A 656 -5.57 -45.18 -20.47
CA SER A 656 -4.76 -46.17 -21.17
C SER A 656 -4.70 -45.87 -22.68
N TYR A 657 -3.60 -46.25 -23.33
CA TYR A 657 -3.27 -45.87 -24.72
C TYR A 657 -3.09 -47.12 -25.58
N ASN A 658 -3.56 -47.06 -26.84
CA ASN A 658 -3.34 -48.11 -27.83
C ASN A 658 -2.75 -47.51 -29.13
N PRO A 659 -1.60 -48.00 -29.63
CA PRO A 659 -0.72 -48.97 -28.97
C PRO A 659 -0.11 -48.41 -27.67
N SER A 660 0.19 -49.27 -26.70
CA SER A 660 0.64 -48.86 -25.35
C SER A 660 1.99 -48.14 -25.34
N ASN A 661 2.83 -48.44 -26.34
CA ASN A 661 4.13 -47.81 -26.60
C ASN A 661 4.05 -46.62 -27.57
N THR A 662 2.86 -46.04 -27.76
CA THR A 662 2.72 -44.81 -28.56
C THR A 662 3.70 -43.74 -28.10
N THR A 663 4.27 -43.04 -29.09
CA THR A 663 5.17 -41.91 -28.86
C THR A 663 4.45 -40.56 -28.86
N ASP A 664 3.17 -40.54 -29.19
CA ASP A 664 2.39 -39.32 -29.19
C ASP A 664 2.30 -38.77 -27.77
N ASN A 665 2.28 -37.44 -27.67
CA ASN A 665 2.26 -36.77 -26.37
C ASN A 665 1.00 -37.19 -25.59
N LYS A 666 1.20 -37.65 -24.35
CA LYS A 666 0.15 -38.11 -23.44
C LYS A 666 -0.51 -36.96 -22.67
N ASN A 667 -0.49 -35.76 -23.23
CA ASN A 667 -1.16 -34.59 -22.67
C ASN A 667 -2.67 -34.77 -22.75
N ILE A 668 -3.27 -35.13 -21.61
CA ILE A 668 -4.70 -35.32 -21.49
C ILE A 668 -5.37 -34.00 -21.13
N SER A 669 -6.28 -33.56 -21.98
CA SER A 669 -7.26 -32.54 -21.62
C SER A 669 -8.48 -33.21 -21.00
N TRP A 670 -8.82 -32.79 -19.78
CA TRP A 670 -9.98 -33.28 -19.04
C TRP A 670 -11.08 -32.24 -19.06
N THR A 671 -12.30 -32.68 -19.31
CA THR A 671 -13.48 -31.82 -19.27
C THR A 671 -14.62 -32.55 -18.57
N SER A 672 -15.50 -31.77 -17.94
CA SER A 672 -16.76 -32.26 -17.39
C SER A 672 -17.89 -31.58 -18.13
N SER A 673 -18.91 -32.34 -18.53
CA SER A 673 -20.12 -31.79 -19.12
C SER A 673 -20.90 -30.89 -18.16
N ASN A 674 -20.69 -31.05 -16.84
CA ASN A 674 -21.25 -30.19 -15.81
C ASN A 674 -20.32 -30.16 -14.59
N SER A 675 -19.43 -29.17 -14.54
CA SER A 675 -18.45 -29.00 -13.46
C SER A 675 -19.07 -28.70 -12.09
N SER A 676 -20.31 -28.19 -12.06
CA SER A 676 -21.05 -27.99 -10.82
C SER A 676 -21.54 -29.31 -10.21
N VAL A 677 -21.65 -30.38 -11.00
CA VAL A 677 -22.01 -31.74 -10.55
C VAL A 677 -20.74 -32.56 -10.28
N VAL A 678 -19.81 -32.65 -11.24
CA VAL A 678 -18.50 -33.29 -11.05
C VAL A 678 -17.41 -32.39 -11.63
N SER A 679 -16.50 -31.90 -10.81
CA SER A 679 -15.30 -31.20 -11.31
C SER A 679 -14.20 -32.21 -11.62
N VAL A 680 -13.37 -31.91 -12.61
CA VAL A 680 -12.21 -32.72 -13.00
C VAL A 680 -10.99 -31.83 -13.15
N PHE A 681 -9.88 -32.24 -12.54
CA PHE A 681 -8.58 -31.61 -12.71
C PHE A 681 -7.50 -32.70 -12.76
N ASN A 682 -6.77 -32.77 -13.88
CA ASN A 682 -5.72 -33.78 -14.10
C ASN A 682 -6.16 -35.24 -13.80
N GLY A 683 -7.37 -35.60 -14.21
CA GLY A 683 -7.94 -36.93 -14.00
C GLY A 683 -8.48 -37.19 -12.59
N LYS A 684 -8.23 -36.28 -11.64
CA LYS A 684 -8.88 -36.31 -10.33
C LYS A 684 -10.25 -35.65 -10.42
N ILE A 685 -11.28 -36.43 -10.14
CA ILE A 685 -12.68 -35.98 -10.14
C ILE A 685 -13.20 -35.82 -8.72
N LYS A 686 -14.07 -34.83 -8.52
CA LYS A 686 -14.76 -34.58 -7.26
C LYS A 686 -16.25 -34.44 -7.47
N ALA A 687 -17.03 -35.20 -6.72
CA ALA A 687 -18.49 -35.13 -6.73
C ALA A 687 -18.95 -33.89 -5.94
N ASN A 688 -19.43 -32.86 -6.63
CA ASN A 688 -19.76 -31.57 -6.02
C ASN A 688 -21.23 -31.45 -5.67
N ASN A 689 -22.13 -31.77 -6.61
CA ASN A 689 -23.59 -31.72 -6.40
C ASN A 689 -24.26 -32.93 -7.04
N PRO A 690 -25.44 -33.35 -6.55
CA PRO A 690 -26.15 -34.48 -7.13
C PRO A 690 -26.59 -34.24 -8.57
N GLY A 691 -26.54 -35.28 -9.40
CA GLY A 691 -26.85 -35.21 -10.82
C GLY A 691 -25.92 -36.09 -11.67
N PHE A 692 -25.93 -35.88 -12.98
CA PHE A 692 -25.08 -36.61 -13.92
C PHE A 692 -24.10 -35.67 -14.60
N ALA A 693 -22.84 -36.09 -14.71
CA ALA A 693 -21.83 -35.39 -15.50
C ALA A 693 -20.98 -36.40 -16.26
N THR A 694 -20.73 -36.13 -17.54
CA THR A 694 -19.82 -36.92 -18.37
C THR A 694 -18.43 -36.32 -18.29
N ILE A 695 -17.48 -37.12 -17.83
CA ILE A 695 -16.07 -36.77 -17.82
C ILE A 695 -15.43 -37.26 -19.10
N SER A 696 -14.79 -36.36 -19.83
CA SER A 696 -14.12 -36.64 -21.10
C SER A 696 -12.62 -36.39 -20.98
N ALA A 697 -11.82 -37.42 -21.28
CA ALA A 697 -10.39 -37.30 -21.52
C ALA A 697 -10.14 -37.25 -23.02
N ARG A 698 -9.39 -36.24 -23.48
CA ARG A 698 -8.99 -36.10 -24.88
C ARG A 698 -7.48 -35.98 -25.03
N CYS A 699 -6.92 -36.81 -25.90
CA CYS A 699 -5.50 -36.88 -26.23
C CYS A 699 -5.34 -36.96 -27.75
N ASN A 700 -4.66 -35.97 -28.36
CA ASN A 700 -4.36 -35.93 -29.80
C ASN A 700 -5.57 -36.27 -30.71
N GLY A 701 -6.73 -35.68 -30.41
CA GLY A 701 -7.96 -35.87 -31.17
C GLY A 701 -8.78 -37.13 -30.81
N LYS A 702 -8.23 -38.08 -30.04
CA LYS A 702 -8.96 -39.25 -29.52
C LYS A 702 -9.66 -38.89 -28.22
N VAL A 703 -10.87 -39.40 -28.03
CA VAL A 703 -11.72 -39.08 -26.86
C VAL A 703 -12.17 -40.38 -26.19
N ALA A 704 -12.04 -40.43 -24.87
CA ALA A 704 -12.69 -41.42 -24.03
C ALA A 704 -13.57 -40.71 -23.00
N THR A 705 -14.79 -41.20 -22.81
CA THR A 705 -15.79 -40.59 -21.93
C THR A 705 -16.31 -41.59 -20.92
N THR A 706 -16.69 -41.12 -19.73
CA THR A 706 -17.38 -41.91 -18.70
C THR A 706 -18.42 -41.03 -18.00
N THR A 707 -19.58 -41.58 -17.68
CA THR A 707 -20.66 -40.84 -17.00
C THR A 707 -20.60 -41.09 -15.50
N VAL A 708 -20.59 -40.01 -14.72
CA VAL A 708 -20.57 -40.08 -13.25
C VAL A 708 -21.91 -39.60 -12.72
N ALA A 709 -22.60 -40.49 -11.99
CA ALA A 709 -23.80 -40.16 -11.24
C ALA A 709 -23.42 -39.75 -9.82
N VAL A 710 -23.73 -38.53 -9.40
CA VAL A 710 -23.53 -38.08 -8.02
C VAL A 710 -24.83 -38.22 -7.25
N ILE A 711 -24.77 -38.97 -6.15
CA ILE A 711 -25.90 -39.17 -5.22
C ILE A 711 -25.65 -38.44 -3.90
N SER A 712 -26.73 -38.02 -3.25
CA SER A 712 -26.73 -37.46 -1.89
C SER A 712 -27.70 -38.28 -1.03
N PRO A 713 -27.21 -39.32 -0.33
CA PRO A 713 -28.07 -40.19 0.48
C PRO A 713 -28.70 -39.44 1.66
N MET A 714 -29.97 -39.73 1.95
CA MET A 714 -30.73 -39.11 3.03
C MET A 714 -30.25 -39.63 4.39
N THR A 715 -29.88 -38.72 5.29
CA THR A 715 -29.39 -39.07 6.63
C THR A 715 -30.48 -39.01 7.68
N SER A 716 -31.38 -38.02 7.61
CA SER A 716 -32.49 -37.83 8.55
C SER A 716 -33.65 -37.04 7.94
N ILE A 717 -34.82 -37.10 8.59
CA ILE A 717 -35.99 -36.29 8.29
C ILE A 717 -36.47 -35.56 9.56
N GLN A 718 -37.12 -34.42 9.39
CA GLN A 718 -37.65 -33.60 10.49
C GLN A 718 -39.02 -33.03 10.13
N LEU A 719 -39.90 -32.88 11.12
CA LEU A 719 -41.16 -32.15 10.99
C LEU A 719 -40.97 -30.67 11.32
N ASP A 720 -41.76 -29.82 10.67
CA ASP A 720 -41.82 -28.38 10.94
C ASP A 720 -42.35 -28.04 12.34
N LYS A 721 -43.05 -28.98 12.99
CA LYS A 721 -43.61 -28.82 14.34
C LYS A 721 -43.34 -30.06 15.18
N SER A 722 -42.82 -29.87 16.39
CA SER A 722 -42.67 -30.95 17.38
C SER A 722 -43.91 -31.15 18.26
N THR A 723 -44.73 -30.10 18.43
CA THR A 723 -46.01 -30.15 19.14
C THR A 723 -47.08 -29.29 18.45
N VAL A 724 -48.36 -29.69 18.54
CA VAL A 724 -49.51 -28.96 18.02
C VAL A 724 -50.68 -29.09 19.01
N SER A 725 -51.39 -27.98 19.27
CA SER A 725 -52.67 -28.03 19.97
C SER A 725 -53.82 -27.52 19.09
N ILE A 726 -54.86 -28.34 18.93
CA ILE A 726 -56.03 -28.09 18.06
C ILE A 726 -57.33 -28.40 18.79
N ASN A 727 -58.45 -27.83 18.34
CA ASN A 727 -59.77 -28.25 18.83
C ASN A 727 -60.26 -29.48 18.05
N PRO A 728 -61.25 -30.24 18.57
CA PRO A 728 -61.90 -31.28 17.79
C PRO A 728 -62.46 -30.74 16.47
N ASN A 729 -62.28 -31.53 15.40
CA ASN A 729 -62.60 -31.24 13.99
C ASN A 729 -61.73 -30.18 13.30
N ASP A 730 -60.88 -29.45 14.03
CA ASP A 730 -59.88 -28.58 13.42
C ASP A 730 -58.76 -29.41 12.80
N SER A 731 -58.08 -28.84 11.81
CA SER A 731 -56.96 -29.49 11.12
C SER A 731 -55.74 -28.58 10.99
N THR A 732 -54.56 -29.19 11.00
CA THR A 732 -53.28 -28.53 10.68
C THR A 732 -52.50 -29.39 9.70
N ASN A 733 -51.56 -28.80 8.98
CA ASN A 733 -50.56 -29.55 8.22
C ASN A 733 -49.24 -29.64 8.99
N LEU A 734 -48.56 -30.76 8.80
CA LEU A 734 -47.18 -31.04 9.17
C LEU A 734 -46.38 -31.26 7.87
N ASN A 735 -45.22 -30.62 7.77
CA ASN A 735 -44.35 -30.68 6.60
C ASN A 735 -43.05 -31.41 6.94
N VAL A 736 -42.58 -32.28 6.04
CA VAL A 736 -41.32 -33.00 6.20
C VAL A 736 -40.20 -32.25 5.49
N SER A 737 -39.10 -32.03 6.22
CA SER A 737 -37.82 -31.59 5.67
C SER A 737 -36.80 -32.73 5.72
N TYR A 738 -35.85 -32.72 4.78
CA TYR A 738 -34.87 -33.79 4.58
C TYR A 738 -33.46 -33.25 4.82
N SER A 739 -32.58 -34.07 5.41
CA SER A 739 -31.17 -33.73 5.59
C SER A 739 -30.26 -34.80 4.97
N PRO A 740 -29.33 -34.43 4.08
CA PRO A 740 -29.20 -33.11 3.48
C PRO A 740 -30.41 -32.77 2.58
N SER A 741 -30.70 -31.48 2.39
CA SER A 741 -31.90 -31.02 1.65
C SER A 741 -31.89 -31.37 0.16
N ASP A 742 -30.70 -31.54 -0.40
CA ASP A 742 -30.44 -31.94 -1.78
C ASP A 742 -30.41 -33.46 -1.98
N THR A 743 -30.93 -34.23 -1.01
CA THR A 743 -30.93 -35.69 -1.11
C THR A 743 -31.60 -36.21 -2.38
N THR A 744 -30.99 -37.22 -2.98
CA THR A 744 -31.47 -37.91 -4.18
C THR A 744 -32.39 -39.09 -3.88
N ASP A 745 -32.56 -39.45 -2.62
CA ASP A 745 -33.40 -40.59 -2.24
C ASP A 745 -34.89 -40.25 -2.43
N ASN A 746 -35.72 -41.28 -2.62
CA ASN A 746 -37.17 -41.12 -2.80
C ASN A 746 -37.77 -40.40 -1.57
N LYS A 747 -38.59 -39.37 -1.80
CA LYS A 747 -39.21 -38.53 -0.78
C LYS A 747 -40.62 -38.99 -0.37
N SER A 748 -41.01 -40.22 -0.70
CA SER A 748 -42.30 -40.81 -0.34
C SER A 748 -42.41 -40.97 1.18
N VAL A 749 -43.34 -40.25 1.80
CA VAL A 749 -43.55 -40.25 3.26
C VAL A 749 -44.78 -41.07 3.64
N SER A 750 -44.59 -42.03 4.53
CA SER A 750 -45.67 -42.75 5.20
C SER A 750 -46.07 -42.02 6.49
N TRP A 751 -47.37 -41.79 6.66
CA TRP A 751 -47.92 -41.09 7.83
C TRP A 751 -48.82 -42.01 8.66
N TYR A 752 -48.70 -41.94 9.98
CA TYR A 752 -49.59 -42.66 10.89
C TYR A 752 -49.71 -41.96 12.24
N SER A 753 -50.77 -42.28 12.98
CA SER A 753 -51.03 -41.78 14.33
C SER A 753 -50.86 -42.91 15.36
N SER A 754 -50.34 -42.59 16.54
CA SER A 754 -50.32 -43.52 17.67
C SER A 754 -51.72 -43.88 18.15
N ASP A 755 -52.67 -42.96 18.01
CA ASP A 755 -54.09 -43.17 18.30
C ASP A 755 -54.94 -42.33 17.35
N SER A 756 -55.41 -42.99 16.29
CA SER A 756 -56.25 -42.36 15.27
C SER A 756 -57.65 -41.98 15.75
N SER A 757 -58.07 -42.41 16.95
CA SER A 757 -59.34 -41.97 17.55
C SER A 757 -59.25 -40.60 18.24
N ILE A 758 -58.02 -40.16 18.58
CA ILE A 758 -57.72 -38.86 19.17
C ILE A 758 -57.33 -37.87 18.07
N ALA A 759 -56.36 -38.21 17.23
CA ALA A 759 -55.98 -37.41 16.07
C ALA A 759 -55.62 -38.32 14.88
N SER A 760 -56.21 -38.03 13.72
CA SER A 760 -55.90 -38.75 12.47
C SER A 760 -54.94 -37.96 11.60
N VAL A 761 -54.18 -38.64 10.75
CA VAL A 761 -53.29 -38.01 9.78
C VAL A 761 -53.45 -38.65 8.41
N ASN A 762 -53.46 -37.83 7.36
CA ASN A 762 -53.39 -38.27 5.98
C ASN A 762 -52.53 -37.28 5.18
N ASN A 763 -51.45 -37.76 4.57
CA ASN A 763 -50.51 -36.95 3.78
C ASN A 763 -50.05 -35.66 4.49
N GLY A 764 -49.75 -35.76 5.79
CA GLY A 764 -49.31 -34.64 6.62
C GLY A 764 -50.44 -33.73 7.14
N LYS A 765 -51.68 -33.88 6.66
CA LYS A 765 -52.85 -33.20 7.24
C LYS A 765 -53.33 -33.96 8.47
N VAL A 766 -53.21 -33.32 9.62
CA VAL A 766 -53.65 -33.83 10.93
C VAL A 766 -55.01 -33.23 11.28
N VAL A 767 -55.97 -34.06 11.67
CA VAL A 767 -57.31 -33.65 12.13
C VAL A 767 -57.51 -34.12 13.56
N GLY A 768 -57.87 -33.20 14.45
CA GLY A 768 -58.24 -33.53 15.83
C GLY A 768 -59.63 -34.16 15.85
N ILE A 769 -59.81 -35.29 16.55
CA ILE A 769 -61.08 -36.03 16.56
C ILE A 769 -61.68 -36.00 17.97
N LYS A 770 -60.93 -36.44 18.99
CA LYS A 770 -61.38 -36.46 20.38
C LYS A 770 -60.35 -35.83 21.31
N PRO A 771 -60.78 -35.17 22.40
CA PRO A 771 -59.86 -34.65 23.41
C PRO A 771 -58.88 -35.73 23.91
N GLY A 772 -57.59 -35.40 23.95
CA GLY A 772 -56.53 -36.35 24.27
C GLY A 772 -55.19 -35.98 23.62
N ILE A 773 -54.19 -36.85 23.77
CA ILE A 773 -52.86 -36.70 23.18
C ILE A 773 -52.58 -37.89 22.26
N ALA A 774 -52.15 -37.61 21.02
CA ALA A 774 -51.67 -38.62 20.08
C ALA A 774 -50.38 -38.15 19.42
N MET A 775 -49.47 -39.08 19.12
CA MET A 775 -48.24 -38.83 18.36
C MET A 775 -48.49 -39.09 16.87
N ILE A 776 -48.20 -38.10 16.04
CA ILE A 776 -48.20 -38.25 14.58
C ILE A 776 -46.79 -38.52 14.10
N TYR A 777 -46.62 -39.60 13.34
CA TYR A 777 -45.35 -40.03 12.80
C TYR A 777 -45.27 -39.81 11.29
N ALA A 778 -44.10 -39.36 10.83
CA ALA A 778 -43.71 -39.37 9.43
C ALA A 778 -42.49 -40.27 9.27
N GLU A 779 -42.51 -41.13 8.25
CA GLU A 779 -41.43 -42.05 7.95
C GLU A 779 -41.09 -42.05 6.45
N CYS A 780 -39.80 -41.94 6.13
CA CYS A 780 -39.27 -41.91 4.76
C CYS A 780 -37.95 -42.69 4.72
N ASN A 781 -37.83 -43.71 3.87
CA ASN A 781 -36.63 -44.56 3.73
C ASN A 781 -36.07 -45.08 5.07
N GLY A 782 -36.93 -45.53 5.98
CA GLY A 782 -36.56 -46.03 7.31
C GLY A 782 -36.12 -44.97 8.32
N LYS A 783 -36.21 -43.67 7.99
CA LYS A 783 -36.01 -42.54 8.91
C LYS A 783 -37.35 -42.09 9.45
N LYS A 784 -37.46 -41.93 10.77
CA LYS A 784 -38.71 -41.61 11.48
C LYS A 784 -38.58 -40.34 12.31
N THR A 785 -39.63 -39.53 12.31
CA THR A 785 -39.79 -38.34 13.15
C THR A 785 -41.24 -38.24 13.63
N SER A 786 -41.52 -37.40 14.64
CA SER A 786 -42.85 -37.34 15.27
C SER A 786 -43.23 -35.97 15.81
N CYS A 787 -44.54 -35.70 15.83
CA CYS A 787 -45.14 -34.52 16.42
C CYS A 787 -46.21 -34.93 17.45
N GLU A 788 -46.18 -34.33 18.64
CA GLU A 788 -47.22 -34.51 19.66
C GLU A 788 -48.44 -33.64 19.33
N VAL A 789 -49.63 -34.23 19.25
CA VAL A 789 -50.88 -33.53 18.95
C VAL A 789 -51.82 -33.60 20.15
N LYS A 790 -52.09 -32.44 20.76
CA LYS A 790 -53.02 -32.28 21.89
C LYS A 790 -54.35 -31.72 21.41
N VAL A 791 -55.39 -32.55 21.43
CA VAL A 791 -56.76 -32.14 21.12
C VAL A 791 -57.44 -31.64 22.40
N LYS A 792 -57.94 -30.41 22.40
CA LYS A 792 -58.44 -29.71 23.61
C LYS A 792 -59.84 -30.18 24.05
N GLY A 793 -60.02 -30.34 25.35
CA GLY A 793 -61.32 -30.46 26.00
C GLY A 793 -62.04 -29.10 26.09
N ASN A 794 -63.37 -29.12 26.13
CA ASN A 794 -64.20 -27.93 26.27
C ASN A 794 -65.43 -28.23 27.14
N VAL A 795 -65.75 -27.28 28.03
CA VAL A 795 -66.98 -27.24 28.81
C VAL A 795 -67.56 -25.83 28.79
N SER A 796 -68.88 -25.72 28.68
CA SER A 796 -69.61 -24.46 28.76
C SER A 796 -70.75 -24.57 29.76
N LEU A 797 -70.80 -23.64 30.71
CA LEU A 797 -71.93 -23.53 31.64
C LEU A 797 -73.06 -22.74 30.98
N LYS A 798 -74.30 -23.20 31.17
CA LYS A 798 -75.50 -22.71 30.48
C LYS A 798 -76.47 -21.99 31.43
N GLY A 799 -76.08 -21.78 32.67
CA GLY A 799 -76.89 -21.12 33.70
C GLY A 799 -77.05 -21.98 34.96
N PHE A 800 -77.65 -21.37 35.98
CA PHE A 800 -77.96 -22.01 37.25
C PHE A 800 -79.39 -22.56 37.27
N THR A 801 -79.59 -23.56 38.12
CA THR A 801 -80.90 -24.07 38.52
C THR A 801 -80.88 -24.34 40.02
N TRP A 802 -82.04 -24.35 40.67
CA TRP A 802 -82.12 -24.64 42.09
C TRP A 802 -83.45 -25.29 42.48
N GLN A 803 -83.43 -26.02 43.59
CA GLN A 803 -84.61 -26.60 44.22
C GLN A 803 -84.60 -26.24 45.71
N VAL A 804 -85.69 -25.66 46.20
CA VAL A 804 -85.84 -25.25 47.60
C VAL A 804 -86.71 -26.28 48.32
N TYR A 805 -86.19 -26.84 49.40
CA TYR A 805 -86.90 -27.75 50.31
C TYR A 805 -87.15 -27.06 51.65
N ASP A 806 -87.85 -27.70 52.57
CA ASP A 806 -88.10 -27.11 53.88
C ASP A 806 -86.84 -26.93 54.73
N ASP A 807 -85.87 -27.83 54.59
CA ASP A 807 -84.65 -27.95 55.40
C ASP A 807 -83.35 -27.60 54.66
N ARG A 808 -83.37 -27.46 53.32
CA ARG A 808 -82.18 -27.18 52.48
C ARG A 808 -82.50 -26.55 51.12
N ILE A 809 -81.45 -26.12 50.42
CA ILE A 809 -81.51 -25.70 49.01
C ILE A 809 -80.53 -26.59 48.22
N LEU A 810 -80.94 -27.10 47.06
CA LEU A 810 -80.03 -27.69 46.08
C LEU A 810 -79.73 -26.65 45.00
N ILE A 811 -78.45 -26.39 44.74
CA ILE A 811 -77.99 -25.54 43.64
C ILE A 811 -77.36 -26.43 42.57
N GLY A 812 -77.73 -26.23 41.31
CA GLY A 812 -77.17 -26.94 40.17
C GLY A 812 -76.76 -26.01 39.05
N THR A 813 -75.99 -26.56 38.09
CA THR A 813 -75.60 -25.87 36.86
C THR A 813 -75.90 -26.73 35.64
N ALA A 814 -76.51 -26.13 34.60
CA ALA A 814 -76.63 -26.77 33.31
C ALA A 814 -75.30 -26.60 32.54
N TYR A 815 -74.84 -27.63 31.84
CA TYR A 815 -73.58 -27.55 31.10
C TYR A 815 -73.60 -28.40 29.82
N GLY A 816 -72.76 -28.03 28.86
CA GLY A 816 -72.43 -28.86 27.70
C GLY A 816 -70.91 -29.03 27.62
N ALA A 817 -70.45 -30.26 27.47
CA ALA A 817 -69.03 -30.58 27.37
C ALA A 817 -68.78 -31.69 26.35
N ASN A 818 -67.57 -31.70 25.79
CA ASN A 818 -67.10 -32.76 24.89
C ASN A 818 -66.16 -33.78 25.57
N THR A 819 -66.00 -33.65 26.89
CA THR A 819 -65.17 -34.49 27.75
C THR A 819 -65.75 -34.50 29.16
N ASP A 820 -65.22 -35.33 30.03
CA ASP A 820 -65.61 -35.38 31.45
C ASP A 820 -65.36 -34.03 32.13
N VAL A 821 -66.16 -33.71 33.16
CA VAL A 821 -66.10 -32.41 33.84
C VAL A 821 -66.15 -32.61 35.36
N ARG A 822 -65.40 -31.77 36.08
CA ARG A 822 -65.41 -31.68 37.54
C ARG A 822 -65.92 -30.31 37.99
N PHE A 823 -66.81 -30.28 38.99
CA PHE A 823 -67.48 -29.07 39.47
C PHE A 823 -67.05 -28.67 40.88
N THR A 824 -66.87 -27.37 41.09
CA THR A 824 -66.61 -26.78 42.41
C THR A 824 -67.62 -25.67 42.69
N PHE A 825 -68.37 -25.78 43.79
CA PHE A 825 -69.40 -24.83 44.22
C PHE A 825 -68.95 -24.07 45.47
N LYS A 826 -69.15 -22.75 45.49
CA LYS A 826 -68.88 -21.90 46.66
C LYS A 826 -70.03 -20.91 46.88
N SER A 827 -70.27 -20.51 48.12
CA SER A 827 -71.19 -19.42 48.47
C SER A 827 -70.45 -18.30 49.19
N TYR A 828 -70.72 -17.06 48.80
CA TYR A 828 -70.24 -15.86 49.48
C TYR A 828 -71.40 -15.21 50.23
N ASN A 829 -71.27 -15.01 51.54
CA ASN A 829 -72.26 -14.28 52.31
C ASN A 829 -71.96 -12.77 52.25
N LEU A 830 -72.90 -11.98 51.72
CA LEU A 830 -72.70 -10.54 51.58
C LEU A 830 -72.70 -9.79 52.91
N SER A 831 -73.27 -10.33 53.98
CA SER A 831 -73.26 -9.65 55.29
C SER A 831 -71.99 -9.91 56.08
N THR A 832 -71.45 -11.14 56.03
CA THR A 832 -70.23 -11.50 56.75
C THR A 832 -68.96 -11.34 55.91
N HIS A 833 -69.11 -11.07 54.61
CA HIS A 833 -68.02 -10.98 53.63
C HIS A 833 -67.14 -12.24 53.55
N GLN A 834 -67.72 -13.42 53.75
CA GLN A 834 -66.99 -14.69 53.78
C GLN A 834 -67.43 -15.66 52.69
N TRP A 835 -66.45 -16.28 52.02
CA TRP A 835 -66.64 -17.42 51.14
C TRP A 835 -66.67 -18.72 51.93
N VAL A 836 -67.55 -19.63 51.52
CA VAL A 836 -67.62 -21.00 52.01
C VAL A 836 -67.66 -21.93 50.81
N THR A 837 -66.77 -22.92 50.77
CA THR A 837 -66.82 -23.99 49.78
C THR A 837 -67.95 -24.95 50.15
N LEU A 838 -68.88 -25.15 49.21
CA LEU A 838 -70.01 -26.06 49.38
C LEU A 838 -69.66 -27.48 48.92
N GLY A 839 -68.85 -27.59 47.87
CA GLY A 839 -68.29 -28.84 47.40
C GLY A 839 -67.25 -28.61 46.31
N GLU A 840 -66.28 -29.50 46.21
CA GLU A 840 -65.10 -29.33 45.35
C GLU A 840 -64.83 -30.60 44.54
N ASN A 841 -64.35 -30.43 43.31
CA ASN A 841 -63.96 -31.51 42.38
C ASN A 841 -65.04 -32.61 42.18
N LYS A 842 -66.31 -32.20 42.17
CA LYS A 842 -67.45 -33.11 42.08
C LYS A 842 -67.67 -33.59 40.65
N THR A 843 -68.07 -34.84 40.47
CA THR A 843 -68.63 -35.30 39.17
C THR A 843 -70.06 -34.79 38.96
N SER A 844 -70.81 -34.60 40.04
CA SER A 844 -72.18 -34.08 40.00
C SER A 844 -72.20 -32.57 39.79
N ASN A 845 -73.06 -32.12 38.89
CA ASN A 845 -73.37 -30.71 38.63
C ASN A 845 -74.41 -30.12 39.61
N TRP A 846 -74.72 -30.81 40.72
CA TRP A 846 -75.60 -30.37 41.80
C TRP A 846 -74.89 -30.37 43.17
N GLN A 847 -75.27 -29.44 44.04
CA GLN A 847 -74.73 -29.27 45.38
C GLN A 847 -75.82 -28.86 46.40
N THR A 848 -75.82 -29.52 47.55
CA THR A 848 -76.69 -29.18 48.70
C THR A 848 -76.12 -27.99 49.47
N TRP A 849 -77.00 -27.09 49.91
CA TRP A 849 -76.65 -25.86 50.62
C TRP A 849 -77.66 -25.59 51.74
N ASN A 850 -77.16 -25.35 52.96
CA ASN A 850 -77.96 -25.05 54.15
C ASN A 850 -77.63 -23.64 54.69
N PRO A 851 -78.05 -22.57 53.98
CA PRO A 851 -77.67 -21.20 54.34
C PRO A 851 -78.42 -20.64 55.55
N GLN A 852 -77.87 -19.58 56.14
CA GLN A 852 -78.64 -18.66 56.98
C GLN A 852 -79.42 -17.67 56.11
N LYS A 853 -80.40 -16.98 56.70
CA LYS A 853 -81.14 -15.92 56.04
C LYS A 853 -80.16 -14.80 55.66
N GLY A 854 -80.18 -14.38 54.40
CA GLY A 854 -79.24 -13.36 53.89
C GLY A 854 -79.15 -13.34 52.38
N ASN A 855 -78.29 -12.47 51.85
CA ASN A 855 -77.98 -12.40 50.42
C ASN A 855 -76.63 -13.04 50.15
N TYR A 856 -76.55 -13.84 49.10
CA TYR A 856 -75.35 -14.59 48.76
C TYR A 856 -74.98 -14.44 47.29
N TRP A 857 -73.70 -14.61 46.99
CA TRP A 857 -73.26 -15.00 45.64
C TRP A 857 -72.97 -16.50 45.63
N ILE A 858 -73.48 -17.20 44.63
CA ILE A 858 -73.18 -18.61 44.40
C ILE A 858 -72.27 -18.73 43.19
N TYR A 859 -71.09 -19.29 43.39
CA TYR A 859 -70.08 -19.57 42.39
C TYR A 859 -70.10 -21.04 42.03
N VAL A 860 -69.99 -21.35 40.74
CA VAL A 860 -69.67 -22.69 40.27
C VAL A 860 -68.59 -22.62 39.20
N GLU A 861 -67.59 -23.48 39.32
CA GLU A 861 -66.54 -23.73 38.33
C GLU A 861 -66.68 -25.14 37.78
N ALA A 862 -66.43 -25.30 36.48
CA ALA A 862 -66.38 -26.55 35.77
C ALA A 862 -65.02 -26.71 35.11
N THR A 863 -64.36 -27.85 35.34
CA THR A 863 -62.98 -28.13 34.92
C THR A 863 -62.89 -29.44 34.16
N THR A 864 -62.28 -29.45 32.99
CA THR A 864 -61.98 -30.66 32.19
C THR A 864 -60.68 -31.34 32.65
N PRO A 865 -60.46 -32.63 32.34
CA PRO A 865 -59.22 -33.36 32.67
C PRO A 865 -57.93 -32.72 32.16
N ASP A 866 -57.99 -32.00 31.04
CA ASP A 866 -56.84 -31.31 30.46
C ASP A 866 -56.61 -29.90 31.04
N GLY A 867 -57.39 -29.53 32.06
CA GLY A 867 -57.22 -28.31 32.85
C GLY A 867 -57.98 -27.08 32.35
N TYR A 868 -58.85 -27.21 31.34
CA TYR A 868 -59.69 -26.11 30.90
C TYR A 868 -60.79 -25.85 31.93
N THR A 869 -60.89 -24.62 32.43
CA THR A 869 -61.90 -24.21 33.41
C THR A 869 -62.84 -23.15 32.84
N THR A 870 -64.10 -23.20 33.27
CA THR A 870 -65.09 -22.14 33.07
C THR A 870 -65.89 -21.96 34.35
N ASN A 871 -66.39 -20.76 34.63
CA ASN A 871 -67.16 -20.50 35.85
C ASN A 871 -68.32 -19.55 35.60
N GLN A 872 -69.24 -19.48 36.55
CA GLN A 872 -70.33 -18.51 36.59
C GLN A 872 -70.71 -18.21 38.04
N VAL A 873 -71.32 -17.04 38.25
CA VAL A 873 -71.81 -16.56 39.55
C VAL A 873 -73.26 -16.11 39.43
N MET A 874 -74.08 -16.40 40.45
CA MET A 874 -75.42 -15.83 40.60
C MET A 874 -75.62 -15.18 41.97
N CYS A 875 -76.43 -14.13 42.03
CA CYS A 875 -76.97 -13.61 43.29
C CYS A 875 -78.14 -14.47 43.76
N PHE A 876 -78.19 -14.82 45.04
CA PHE A 876 -79.24 -15.64 45.62
C PHE A 876 -79.66 -15.09 46.99
N ALA A 877 -80.94 -14.70 47.11
CA ALA A 877 -81.53 -14.22 48.35
C ALA A 877 -82.19 -15.37 49.11
N VAL A 878 -81.78 -15.58 50.36
CA VAL A 878 -82.27 -16.65 51.23
C VAL A 878 -83.23 -16.05 52.25
N GLY A 879 -84.52 -16.43 52.15
CA GLY A 879 -85.59 -15.84 52.96
C GLY A 879 -85.72 -16.33 54.41
N LYS A 880 -85.16 -17.51 54.75
CA LYS A 880 -85.20 -18.12 56.09
C LYS A 880 -83.89 -18.83 56.45
N ASN A 881 -83.66 -19.09 57.74
CA ASN A 881 -82.52 -19.89 58.19
C ASN A 881 -82.76 -21.37 57.89
N TYR A 882 -81.95 -21.94 57.00
CA TYR A 882 -81.89 -23.39 56.74
C TYR A 882 -80.83 -24.08 57.62
N ALA A 883 -79.84 -23.33 58.10
CA ALA A 883 -78.94 -23.80 59.15
C ALA A 883 -79.64 -23.81 60.53
N PRO A 884 -79.28 -24.74 61.43
CA PRO A 884 -79.77 -24.74 62.82
C PRO A 884 -79.45 -23.42 63.54
N TYR A 885 -80.43 -22.81 64.21
CA TYR A 885 -80.25 -21.59 65.00
C TYR A 885 -80.98 -21.68 66.34
N VAL A 886 -80.54 -20.88 67.33
CA VAL A 886 -81.29 -20.59 68.56
C VAL A 886 -81.15 -19.12 68.90
N SER A 887 -82.25 -18.48 69.26
CA SER A 887 -82.30 -17.08 69.71
C SER A 887 -83.04 -17.00 71.03
N LEU A 888 -82.46 -16.30 72.00
CA LEU A 888 -83.08 -16.05 73.30
C LEU A 888 -83.89 -14.75 73.24
N ASN A 889 -85.17 -14.82 73.60
CA ASN A 889 -86.14 -13.76 73.35
C ASN A 889 -86.58 -13.05 74.64
N GLY A 890 -85.69 -12.98 75.64
CA GLY A 890 -85.96 -12.36 76.93
C GLY A 890 -86.12 -13.34 78.09
N PHE A 891 -86.19 -12.77 79.30
CA PHE A 891 -86.30 -13.49 80.57
C PHE A 891 -87.73 -13.49 81.10
N THR A 892 -88.03 -14.48 81.94
CA THR A 892 -89.24 -14.55 82.76
C THR A 892 -88.88 -15.12 84.13
N TRP A 893 -89.70 -14.89 85.14
CA TRP A 893 -89.46 -15.44 86.48
C TRP A 893 -90.75 -15.65 87.26
N GLN A 894 -90.68 -16.54 88.25
CA GLN A 894 -91.74 -16.83 89.20
C GLN A 894 -91.14 -16.82 90.61
N VAL A 895 -91.72 -16.02 91.50
CA VAL A 895 -91.26 -15.88 92.89
C VAL A 895 -92.15 -16.71 93.80
N PHE A 896 -91.55 -17.57 94.61
CA PHE A 896 -92.22 -18.42 95.61
C PHE A 896 -91.86 -17.98 97.04
N SER A 897 -92.42 -18.64 98.06
CA SER A 897 -92.09 -18.33 99.46
C SER A 897 -90.62 -18.59 99.79
N ASP A 898 -90.03 -19.62 99.18
CA ASP A 898 -88.72 -20.23 99.50
C ASP A 898 -87.73 -20.20 98.33
N ARG A 899 -88.11 -19.72 97.14
CA ARG A 899 -87.25 -19.71 95.94
C ARG A 899 -87.69 -18.75 94.85
N ILE A 900 -86.85 -18.57 93.84
CA ILE A 900 -87.18 -17.91 92.58
C ILE A 900 -86.88 -18.86 91.43
N ASN A 901 -87.85 -19.11 90.54
CA ASN A 901 -87.59 -19.76 89.26
C ASN A 901 -87.34 -18.68 88.20
N ILE A 902 -86.20 -18.74 87.53
CA ILE A 902 -85.83 -17.88 86.40
C ILE A 902 -85.91 -18.69 85.11
N GLY A 903 -86.43 -18.11 84.04
CA GLY A 903 -86.59 -18.77 82.76
C GLY A 903 -86.25 -17.86 81.59
N THR A 904 -86.09 -18.46 80.41
CA THR A 904 -85.85 -17.74 79.15
C THR A 904 -86.81 -18.20 78.06
N ALA A 905 -87.40 -17.25 77.34
CA ALA A 905 -88.07 -17.55 76.07
C ALA A 905 -87.01 -17.78 74.98
N TYR A 906 -87.27 -18.67 74.03
CA TYR A 906 -86.35 -18.90 72.90
C TYR A 906 -87.08 -19.35 71.64
N SER A 907 -86.47 -19.12 70.48
CA SER A 907 -86.91 -19.64 69.18
C SER A 907 -85.77 -20.40 68.52
N THR A 908 -86.09 -21.54 67.90
CA THR A 908 -85.13 -22.40 67.20
C THR A 908 -85.83 -23.18 66.09
N ASN A 909 -85.10 -23.56 65.05
CA ASN A 909 -85.54 -24.53 64.04
C ASN A 909 -84.94 -25.93 64.26
N THR A 910 -84.32 -26.19 65.40
CA THR A 910 -83.73 -27.49 65.75
C THR A 910 -84.14 -27.94 67.15
N THR A 911 -84.12 -29.25 67.40
CA THR A 911 -84.31 -29.83 68.73
C THR A 911 -82.99 -29.95 69.50
N GLY A 912 -83.04 -30.11 70.83
CA GLY A 912 -81.86 -30.44 71.64
C GLY A 912 -81.08 -29.26 72.24
N VAL A 913 -81.69 -28.08 72.34
CA VAL A 913 -81.09 -26.89 72.98
C VAL A 913 -80.77 -27.14 74.46
N ARG A 914 -79.58 -26.76 74.92
CA ARG A 914 -79.10 -26.86 76.31
C ARG A 914 -78.86 -25.48 76.92
N PHE A 915 -79.31 -25.25 78.14
CA PHE A 915 -79.26 -23.96 78.84
C PHE A 915 -78.32 -23.99 80.05
N THR A 916 -77.46 -22.97 80.16
CA THR A 916 -76.55 -22.78 81.30
C THR A 916 -76.91 -21.47 82.00
N PHE A 917 -77.29 -21.53 83.27
CA PHE A 917 -77.66 -20.36 84.06
C PHE A 917 -76.60 -20.04 85.12
N LYS A 918 -76.26 -18.75 85.27
CA LYS A 918 -75.35 -18.25 86.31
C LYS A 918 -75.94 -16.99 86.95
N SER A 919 -75.68 -16.78 88.24
CA SER A 919 -75.97 -15.53 88.94
C SER A 919 -74.69 -14.86 89.40
N TYR A 920 -74.53 -13.57 89.15
CA TYR A 920 -73.46 -12.74 89.71
C TYR A 920 -74.02 -11.88 90.82
N ASN A 921 -73.53 -12.04 92.05
CA ASN A 921 -73.88 -11.14 93.14
C ASN A 921 -73.04 -9.86 93.02
N LEU A 922 -73.69 -8.70 92.89
CA LEU A 922 -72.98 -7.41 92.72
C LEU A 922 -72.29 -6.95 94.00
N ASP A 923 -72.81 -7.32 95.17
CA ASP A 923 -72.26 -6.93 96.47
C ASP A 923 -70.99 -7.73 96.77
N THR A 924 -71.04 -9.06 96.58
CA THR A 924 -69.87 -9.92 96.81
C THR A 924 -68.92 -10.01 95.62
N LYS A 925 -69.31 -9.46 94.46
CA LYS A 925 -68.59 -9.55 93.19
C LYS A 925 -68.21 -10.98 92.77
N LYS A 926 -69.12 -11.94 92.97
CA LYS A 926 -68.87 -13.37 92.69
C LYS A 926 -69.95 -13.96 91.78
N TRP A 927 -69.51 -14.72 90.79
CA TRP A 927 -70.36 -15.59 89.98
C TRP A 927 -70.66 -16.89 90.73
N THR A 928 -71.88 -17.37 90.58
CA THR A 928 -72.34 -18.67 91.05
C THR A 928 -73.04 -19.35 89.90
N ALA A 929 -72.61 -20.57 89.56
CA ALA A 929 -73.31 -21.39 88.59
C ALA A 929 -74.62 -21.91 89.21
N LEU A 930 -75.73 -21.72 88.51
CA LEU A 930 -77.04 -22.21 88.93
C LEU A 930 -77.36 -23.54 88.24
N SER A 931 -76.99 -23.68 86.98
CA SER A 931 -77.02 -24.93 86.23
C SER A 931 -76.07 -24.89 85.04
N ASN A 932 -75.73 -26.07 84.52
CA ASN A 932 -74.91 -26.23 83.32
C ASN A 932 -75.58 -27.22 82.36
N GLU A 933 -75.66 -26.87 81.08
CA GLU A 933 -76.18 -27.71 79.97
C GLU A 933 -77.54 -28.38 80.22
N LYS A 934 -78.45 -27.67 80.90
CA LYS A 934 -79.78 -28.17 81.26
C LYS A 934 -80.69 -28.23 80.03
N ALA A 935 -81.49 -29.28 79.86
CA ALA A 935 -82.47 -29.35 78.77
C ALA A 935 -83.63 -28.34 78.92
N SER A 936 -83.97 -27.97 80.17
CA SER A 936 -85.03 -27.03 80.47
C SER A 936 -84.55 -25.59 80.36
N ASN A 937 -85.37 -24.73 79.75
CA ASN A 937 -85.19 -23.28 79.69
C ASN A 937 -85.58 -22.56 81.00
N TRP A 938 -85.81 -23.28 82.09
CA TRP A 938 -86.09 -22.76 83.43
C TRP A 938 -85.05 -23.27 84.45
N GLN A 939 -84.70 -22.43 85.42
CA GLN A 939 -83.79 -22.73 86.51
C GLN A 939 -84.29 -22.19 87.86
N THR A 940 -84.24 -23.02 88.89
CA THR A 940 -84.55 -22.62 90.27
C THR A 940 -83.33 -21.99 90.93
N TRP A 941 -83.55 -20.93 91.69
CA TRP A 941 -82.53 -20.09 92.31
C TRP A 941 -82.94 -19.72 93.74
N TYR A 942 -81.99 -19.84 94.68
CA TYR A 942 -82.16 -19.55 96.11
C TYR A 942 -81.24 -18.38 96.54
N PRO A 943 -81.55 -17.15 96.13
CA PRO A 943 -80.70 -16.00 96.44
C PRO A 943 -80.89 -15.44 97.84
N LYS A 944 -79.81 -14.87 98.38
CA LYS A 944 -79.90 -13.92 99.49
C LYS A 944 -80.38 -12.56 98.98
N LYS A 945 -80.84 -11.69 99.89
CA LYS A 945 -81.17 -10.30 99.57
C LYS A 945 -79.95 -9.61 98.97
N GLY A 946 -80.12 -8.95 97.81
CA GLY A 946 -79.04 -8.28 97.10
C GLY A 946 -79.38 -8.02 95.64
N ASN A 947 -78.45 -7.40 94.92
CA ASN A 947 -78.59 -7.16 93.48
C ASN A 947 -77.74 -8.16 92.70
N TYR A 948 -78.33 -8.72 91.63
CA TYR A 948 -77.69 -9.76 90.85
C TYR A 948 -77.72 -9.48 89.35
N TRP A 949 -76.75 -10.02 88.62
CA TRP A 949 -76.91 -10.30 87.19
C TRP A 949 -77.24 -11.76 86.99
N ILE A 950 -78.28 -12.04 86.21
CA ILE A 950 -78.64 -13.38 85.79
C ILE A 950 -78.22 -13.56 84.34
N TYR A 951 -77.32 -14.51 84.11
CA TYR A 951 -76.84 -14.92 82.80
C TYR A 951 -77.50 -16.23 82.40
N VAL A 952 -77.95 -16.32 81.16
CA VAL A 952 -78.35 -17.58 80.52
C VAL A 952 -77.69 -17.72 79.16
N GLU A 953 -77.13 -18.89 78.88
CA GLU A 953 -76.61 -19.29 77.58
C GLU A 953 -77.42 -20.47 77.05
N ALA A 954 -77.88 -20.39 75.80
CA ALA A 954 -78.46 -21.50 75.06
C ALA A 954 -77.42 -22.05 74.07
N THR A 955 -77.19 -23.35 74.12
CA THR A 955 -76.22 -24.09 73.31
C THR A 955 -76.94 -25.13 72.45
N LEU A 956 -76.67 -25.15 71.16
CA LEU A 956 -77.15 -26.18 70.24
C LEU A 956 -76.23 -27.41 70.24
N PRO A 957 -76.72 -28.60 69.80
CA PRO A 957 -75.89 -29.80 69.66
C PRO A 957 -74.66 -29.62 68.75
N ASN A 958 -74.72 -28.68 67.80
CA ASN A 958 -73.60 -28.34 66.93
C ASN A 958 -72.58 -27.36 67.57
N GLY A 959 -72.75 -27.04 68.86
CA GLY A 959 -71.88 -26.15 69.62
C GLY A 959 -72.20 -24.66 69.48
N TYR A 960 -73.17 -24.26 68.64
CA TYR A 960 -73.56 -22.86 68.53
C TYR A 960 -74.16 -22.35 69.84
N LYS A 961 -73.70 -21.19 70.30
CA LYS A 961 -74.09 -20.58 71.58
C LYS A 961 -74.67 -19.18 71.37
N THR A 962 -75.73 -18.88 72.09
CA THR A 962 -76.26 -17.53 72.27
C THR A 962 -76.49 -17.28 73.75
N ASN A 963 -76.35 -16.04 74.22
CA ASN A 963 -76.56 -15.73 75.63
C ASN A 963 -77.24 -14.38 75.81
N GLN A 964 -77.80 -14.18 77.00
CA GLN A 964 -78.33 -12.90 77.45
C GLN A 964 -78.14 -12.74 78.96
N VAL A 965 -78.15 -11.48 79.43
CA VAL A 965 -78.00 -11.12 80.84
C VAL A 965 -79.13 -10.17 81.24
N MET A 966 -79.67 -10.33 82.44
CA MET A 966 -80.56 -9.34 83.07
C MET A 966 -80.08 -8.94 84.46
N CYS A 967 -80.39 -7.72 84.89
CA CYS A 967 -80.28 -7.31 86.29
C CYS A 967 -81.50 -7.80 87.06
N PHE A 968 -81.30 -8.29 88.28
CA PHE A 968 -82.37 -8.82 89.14
C PHE A 968 -82.12 -8.44 90.60
N ALA A 969 -83.03 -7.65 91.18
CA ALA A 969 -82.97 -7.26 92.59
C ALA A 969 -83.79 -8.24 93.45
N VAL A 970 -83.17 -8.80 94.48
CA VAL A 970 -83.78 -9.77 95.38
C VAL A 970 -84.05 -9.09 96.72
N GLY A 971 -85.33 -8.92 97.07
CA GLY A 971 -85.76 -8.13 98.23
C GLY A 971 -85.64 -8.82 99.60
N ARG A 972 -85.52 -10.15 99.64
CA ARG A 972 -85.40 -10.97 100.87
C ARG A 972 -84.48 -12.17 100.64
N ASN A 973 -84.07 -12.85 101.70
CA ASN A 973 -83.42 -14.15 101.56
C ASN A 973 -84.47 -15.20 101.20
N TYR A 974 -84.17 -16.03 100.19
CA TYR A 974 -84.96 -17.17 99.75
C TYR A 974 -84.27 -18.47 100.17
#